data_AF-A0A484CHY6-F1
#
_entry.id   AF-A0A484CHY6-F1
#
_cell.length_a   1.000
_cell.length_b   1.000
_cell.length_c   1.000
_cell.angle_alpha   90.00
_cell.angle_beta   90.00
_cell.angle_gamma   90.00
#
_symmetry.space_group_name_H-M   'P 1'
#
loop_
_entity.id
_entity.type
_entity.pdbx_description
1 polymer ?
#
loop_
_entity_poly.entity_id
_entity_poly.type
_entity_poly.pdbx_seq_one_letter_code
_entity_poly.pdbx_strand_id
1 'polypeptide(L)'
;MPRIMIKGGVWRNTEDEILKAAVMKYGKNQWSRIASLLHRKSAKQCKARWYEWLDPSIKKTEWSREEEEKLLHLAKLMPTQWRTIAPIIGRTAAQCLEHYEYLLDKAAQRDNEEEVGDDPRKLKPGEIDPNPETKPARPDPVDMDEDELEMLSEARARLANTQGKKAKRKAREKQLEEARRLAALQKRRELRAAGIDVQKKRKKKRGVDYNAEIPFEKKPASGFYDTSMEQYNPLEPNFKRLRQQHLDGELRNEQEERDRKKDKQKIKKKKESDLPSAILQTSGVAEFTKKRSKLVLPTPQISDAELEEVVKLGVASEVARQAAEESESGNSASSALLSEYSVTNAMSTGLRTPRTPAAQDRILQEAQNLMALTNIDTPLKGGLNTPLHESDFSGVTPQRQQVQTPNTVLSTPFRTPGQGQEQDGMTPQAVGALTPRGPVTPGLTPLRTPLRDKLNINSEEQLADPAYSKHMQRESLQQLKQGLMSLPVPKNDFEIVLPENAEMELEETEAESGFIEDSAEVEARKQAIRDAEREKELKLRHTAVQRSLPRPTEVNESVLRPASMEPLLDFQLAEELIKQEMITMLHYDCLHHPSANAASQLQRGKTRGPTSTSNNASHITYLESHSYKPISTEEMEQAKAALAAEMEVVKAGMGHGDLSMEAYSQVWEECYGQVLYLPTQNRYTRANLASKKDRIESLEKKLEVNRGHMTAEARRAAKLEKKLKILLGGFQSRALGLLKQHNELWEQVEQSATELQTFNQLKKQEDTAIPRRKEALREDVERQMERERELQQRYGELLMEREALLNSAQKY
;
A
#
# COMPACT_ATOMS: atom_id res chain seq x y z
N MET A 1 28.10 -27.06 -1.83
CA MET A 1 27.68 -28.11 -0.87
C MET A 1 26.17 -28.00 -0.64
N PRO A 2 25.41 -29.10 -0.54
CA PRO A 2 24.01 -29.03 -0.11
C PRO A 2 23.94 -28.57 1.35
N ARG A 3 23.14 -27.53 1.65
CA ARG A 3 22.89 -27.12 3.04
C ARG A 3 22.17 -28.26 3.77
N ILE A 4 22.86 -28.89 4.74
CA ILE A 4 22.24 -29.84 5.66
C ILE A 4 21.32 -29.04 6.59
N MET A 5 20.03 -29.00 6.27
CA MET A 5 19.02 -28.38 7.12
C MET A 5 18.79 -29.27 8.35
N ILE A 6 19.38 -28.88 9.48
CA ILE A 6 19.05 -29.46 10.79
C ILE A 6 17.60 -29.05 11.11
N LYS A 7 16.68 -30.02 11.13
CA LYS A 7 15.24 -29.81 11.37
C LYS A 7 14.85 -30.19 12.79
N GLY A 8 14.04 -29.36 13.43
CA GLY A 8 13.58 -29.55 14.81
C GLY A 8 13.96 -28.40 15.73
N GLY A 9 14.16 -28.75 17.00
CA GLY A 9 14.23 -27.78 18.10
C GLY A 9 12.85 -27.38 18.61
N VAL A 10 12.84 -26.57 19.67
CA VAL A 10 11.63 -26.10 20.36
C VAL A 10 10.65 -25.39 19.43
N TRP A 11 9.36 -25.49 19.74
CA TRP A 11 8.29 -24.78 19.04
C TRP A 11 8.12 -23.36 19.58
N ARG A 12 8.07 -22.37 18.70
CA ARG A 12 7.73 -20.96 19.02
C ARG A 12 6.25 -20.68 18.73
N ASN A 13 5.69 -19.65 19.36
CA ASN A 13 4.28 -19.30 19.17
C ASN A 13 3.98 -18.82 17.73
N THR A 14 4.91 -18.11 17.07
CA THR A 14 4.87 -17.84 15.62
C THR A 14 4.68 -19.10 14.78
N GLU A 15 5.46 -20.15 15.01
CA GLU A 15 5.39 -21.41 14.26
C GLU A 15 4.04 -22.12 14.47
N ASP A 16 3.53 -22.12 15.71
CA ASP A 16 2.24 -22.71 16.06
C ASP A 16 1.06 -21.96 15.41
N GLU A 17 1.07 -20.62 15.38
CA GLU A 17 0.04 -19.82 14.70
C GLU A 17 0.08 -19.98 13.18
N ILE A 18 1.27 -20.04 12.57
CA ILE A 18 1.43 -20.37 11.15
C ILE A 18 0.91 -21.79 10.88
N LEU A 19 1.18 -22.76 11.77
CA LEU A 19 0.71 -24.13 11.66
C LEU A 19 -0.82 -24.21 11.72
N LYS A 20 -1.47 -23.49 12.67
CA LYS A 20 -2.94 -23.36 12.73
C LYS A 20 -3.51 -22.80 11.42
N ALA A 21 -3.01 -21.65 10.96
CA ALA A 21 -3.49 -21.01 9.73
C ALA A 21 -3.25 -21.88 8.47
N ALA A 22 -2.13 -22.62 8.43
CA ALA A 22 -1.82 -23.56 7.35
C ALA A 22 -2.75 -24.78 7.37
N VAL A 23 -3.10 -25.32 8.54
CA VAL A 23 -4.11 -26.40 8.68
C VAL A 23 -5.50 -25.91 8.28
N MET A 24 -5.89 -24.68 8.64
CA MET A 24 -7.15 -24.08 8.19
C MET A 24 -7.24 -23.96 6.66
N LYS A 25 -6.11 -23.71 5.96
CA LYS A 25 -6.08 -23.60 4.49
C LYS A 25 -5.89 -24.92 3.75
N TYR A 26 -5.06 -25.82 4.26
CA TYR A 26 -4.62 -27.04 3.54
C TYR A 26 -5.18 -28.35 4.12
N GLY A 27 -5.81 -28.31 5.28
CA GLY A 27 -6.40 -29.45 5.97
C GLY A 27 -5.39 -30.41 6.61
N LYS A 28 -5.89 -31.34 7.44
CA LYS A 28 -5.10 -32.30 8.24
C LYS A 28 -4.39 -33.40 7.43
N ASN A 29 -4.38 -33.32 6.09
CA ASN A 29 -3.83 -34.36 5.20
C ASN A 29 -2.62 -33.88 4.36
N GLN A 30 -2.32 -32.57 4.30
CA GLN A 30 -1.28 -32.01 3.41
C GLN A 30 -0.02 -31.55 4.17
N TRP A 31 0.47 -32.35 5.12
CA TRP A 31 1.59 -32.00 6.02
C TRP A 31 2.88 -31.56 5.32
N SER A 32 3.20 -32.10 4.14
CA SER A 32 4.36 -31.66 3.35
C SER A 32 4.22 -30.20 2.88
N ARG A 33 3.00 -29.81 2.49
CA ARG A 33 2.69 -28.43 2.07
C ARG A 33 2.70 -27.47 3.25
N ILE A 34 2.22 -27.92 4.41
CA ILE A 34 2.26 -27.17 5.67
C ILE A 34 3.71 -26.95 6.12
N ALA A 35 4.53 -27.99 6.15
CA ALA A 35 5.95 -27.88 6.50
C ALA A 35 6.76 -27.02 5.50
N SER A 36 6.33 -26.93 4.24
CA SER A 36 6.96 -26.00 3.28
C SER A 36 6.76 -24.51 3.62
N LEU A 37 5.97 -24.19 4.66
CA LEU A 37 5.74 -22.86 5.23
C LEU A 37 6.57 -22.60 6.51
N LEU A 38 7.24 -23.63 7.05
CA LEU A 38 7.98 -23.60 8.31
C LEU A 38 9.40 -24.11 8.08
N HIS A 39 10.32 -23.21 7.74
CA HIS A 39 11.69 -23.50 7.27
C HIS A 39 12.47 -24.53 8.12
N ARG A 40 12.31 -24.54 9.46
CA ARG A 40 13.02 -25.44 10.38
C ARG A 40 12.23 -26.66 10.86
N LYS A 41 10.94 -26.81 10.49
CA LYS A 41 10.08 -27.92 10.95
C LYS A 41 9.73 -28.87 9.81
N SER A 42 9.80 -30.18 10.07
CA SER A 42 9.47 -31.22 9.07
C SER A 42 7.99 -31.57 9.05
N ALA A 43 7.52 -32.19 7.97
CA ALA A 43 6.14 -32.65 7.85
C ALA A 43 5.71 -33.64 8.96
N LYS A 44 6.66 -34.45 9.49
CA LYS A 44 6.40 -35.33 10.62
C LYS A 44 6.21 -34.53 11.91
N GLN A 45 7.10 -33.56 12.16
CA GLN A 45 7.04 -32.67 13.34
C GLN A 45 5.76 -31.81 13.32
N CYS A 46 5.40 -31.19 12.19
CA CYS A 46 4.14 -30.46 12.06
C CYS A 46 2.90 -31.33 12.32
N LYS A 47 2.93 -32.61 11.89
CA LYS A 47 1.85 -33.56 12.15
C LYS A 47 1.79 -33.93 13.64
N ALA A 48 2.92 -34.29 14.25
CA ALA A 48 2.99 -34.64 15.66
C ALA A 48 2.55 -33.47 16.54
N ARG A 49 3.13 -32.26 16.33
CA ARG A 49 2.72 -31.02 17.00
C ARG A 49 1.22 -30.75 16.92
N TRP A 50 0.61 -31.02 15.77
CA TRP A 50 -0.84 -30.90 15.64
C TRP A 50 -1.59 -31.88 16.54
N TYR A 51 -1.33 -33.19 16.42
CA TYR A 51 -2.05 -34.22 17.17
C TYR A 51 -1.68 -34.33 18.66
N GLU A 52 -0.57 -33.74 19.08
CA GLU A 52 -0.07 -33.79 20.47
C GLU A 52 -0.27 -32.48 21.23
N TRP A 53 -0.40 -31.33 20.54
CA TRP A 53 -0.60 -30.03 21.18
C TRP A 53 -1.68 -29.13 20.56
N LEU A 54 -1.83 -29.05 19.23
CA LEU A 54 -2.68 -28.00 18.62
C LEU A 54 -4.12 -28.40 18.28
N ASP A 55 -4.46 -29.69 18.20
CA ASP A 55 -5.82 -30.12 17.88
C ASP A 55 -6.78 -29.70 19.03
N PRO A 56 -7.85 -28.92 18.76
CA PRO A 56 -8.75 -28.42 19.80
C PRO A 56 -9.51 -29.51 20.57
N SER A 57 -9.48 -30.77 20.12
CA SER A 57 -10.00 -31.91 20.89
C SER A 57 -9.10 -32.34 22.06
N ILE A 58 -7.88 -31.79 22.19
CA ILE A 58 -6.95 -32.13 23.27
C ILE A 58 -7.30 -31.35 24.54
N LYS A 59 -7.70 -32.04 25.60
CA LYS A 59 -7.90 -31.45 26.94
C LYS A 59 -6.55 -30.99 27.53
N LYS A 60 -6.42 -29.68 27.79
CA LYS A 60 -5.29 -29.05 28.49
C LYS A 60 -5.66 -28.47 29.86
N THR A 61 -6.85 -28.77 30.33
CA THR A 61 -7.29 -28.48 31.70
C THR A 61 -6.58 -29.38 32.70
N GLU A 62 -6.67 -29.06 33.98
CA GLU A 62 -6.23 -29.93 35.08
C GLU A 62 -6.89 -31.32 35.00
N TRP A 63 -6.27 -32.32 35.64
CA TRP A 63 -6.79 -33.68 35.71
C TRP A 63 -7.93 -33.76 36.72
N SER A 64 -9.06 -34.38 36.34
CA SER A 64 -10.11 -34.70 37.29
C SER A 64 -9.81 -36.05 37.96
N ARG A 65 -10.25 -36.21 39.22
CA ARG A 65 -10.04 -37.43 39.99
C ARG A 65 -10.55 -38.70 39.28
N GLU A 66 -11.65 -38.61 38.54
CA GLU A 66 -12.19 -39.69 37.69
C GLU A 66 -11.29 -40.05 36.50
N GLU A 67 -10.48 -39.11 35.98
CA GLU A 67 -9.49 -39.36 34.94
C GLU A 67 -8.25 -40.03 35.54
N GLU A 68 -7.84 -39.65 36.75
CA GLU A 68 -6.71 -40.24 37.48
C GLU A 68 -6.98 -41.68 37.94
N GLU A 69 -8.13 -41.94 38.56
CA GLU A 69 -8.53 -43.29 38.98
C GLU A 69 -8.63 -44.24 37.78
N LYS A 70 -9.15 -43.74 36.65
CA LYS A 70 -9.22 -44.47 35.37
C LYS A 70 -7.85 -44.67 34.74
N LEU A 71 -6.94 -43.68 34.80
CA LEU A 71 -5.56 -43.79 34.35
C LEU A 71 -4.82 -44.90 35.11
N LEU A 72 -4.86 -44.87 36.44
CA LEU A 72 -4.20 -45.87 37.29
C LEU A 72 -4.76 -47.28 37.06
N HIS A 73 -6.09 -47.41 36.94
CA HIS A 73 -6.73 -48.70 36.63
C HIS A 73 -6.28 -49.25 35.26
N LEU A 74 -6.30 -48.42 34.21
CA LEU A 74 -5.92 -48.83 32.86
C LEU A 74 -4.41 -49.07 32.72
N ALA A 75 -3.56 -48.30 33.41
CA ALA A 75 -2.12 -48.54 33.45
C ALA A 75 -1.75 -49.85 34.16
N LYS A 76 -2.50 -50.22 35.20
CA LYS A 76 -2.39 -51.53 35.87
C LYS A 76 -2.90 -52.70 35.00
N LEU A 77 -3.95 -52.47 34.21
CA LEU A 77 -4.53 -53.48 33.32
C LEU A 77 -3.72 -53.68 32.03
N MET A 78 -3.15 -52.62 31.48
CA MET A 78 -2.38 -52.61 30.22
C MET A 78 -1.02 -51.91 30.42
N PRO A 79 -0.03 -52.58 31.04
CA PRO A 79 1.26 -52.00 31.36
C PRO A 79 1.94 -51.34 30.15
N THR A 80 2.37 -50.09 30.32
CA THR A 80 3.10 -49.26 29.34
C THR A 80 2.42 -49.00 27.97
N GLN A 81 1.14 -49.36 27.78
CA GLN A 81 0.43 -49.21 26.51
C GLN A 81 -0.24 -47.83 26.32
N TRP A 82 0.52 -46.75 26.50
CA TRP A 82 0.00 -45.36 26.54
C TRP A 82 -0.80 -44.94 25.30
N ARG A 83 -0.45 -45.44 24.10
CA ARG A 83 -1.19 -45.16 22.86
C ARG A 83 -2.58 -45.81 22.83
N THR A 84 -2.79 -46.89 23.58
CA THR A 84 -4.08 -47.60 23.73
C THR A 84 -4.92 -46.98 24.85
N ILE A 85 -4.26 -46.55 25.94
CA ILE A 85 -4.91 -45.91 27.10
C ILE A 85 -5.43 -44.51 26.77
N ALA A 86 -4.64 -43.71 26.05
CA ALA A 86 -4.91 -42.29 25.78
C ALA A 86 -6.30 -42.01 25.14
N PRO A 87 -6.74 -42.73 24.09
CA PRO A 87 -8.10 -42.55 23.54
C PRO A 87 -9.24 -42.88 24.50
N ILE A 88 -9.02 -43.79 25.47
CA ILE A 88 -10.04 -44.23 26.43
C ILE A 88 -10.27 -43.16 27.51
N ILE A 89 -9.22 -42.45 27.92
CA ILE A 89 -9.32 -41.36 28.90
C ILE A 89 -9.55 -39.97 28.26
N GLY A 90 -9.28 -39.82 26.96
CA GLY A 90 -9.48 -38.56 26.23
C GLY A 90 -8.36 -37.52 26.43
N ARG A 91 -7.14 -37.98 26.69
CA ARG A 91 -5.90 -37.17 26.82
C ARG A 91 -4.86 -37.63 25.79
N THR A 92 -3.75 -36.93 25.61
CA THR A 92 -2.66 -37.42 24.74
C THR A 92 -1.78 -38.44 25.46
N ALA A 93 -1.16 -39.39 24.72
CA ALA A 93 -0.33 -40.44 25.32
C ALA A 93 0.86 -39.90 26.13
N ALA A 94 1.41 -38.74 25.76
CA ALA A 94 2.46 -38.07 26.52
C ALA A 94 1.93 -37.53 27.86
N GLN A 95 0.78 -36.82 27.86
CA GLN A 95 0.13 -36.37 29.09
C GLN A 95 -0.22 -37.55 30.02
N CYS A 96 -0.65 -38.69 29.47
CA CYS A 96 -0.97 -39.89 30.24
C CYS A 96 0.25 -40.44 30.99
N LEU A 97 1.39 -40.53 30.30
CA LEU A 97 2.64 -41.02 30.86
C LEU A 97 3.19 -40.04 31.91
N GLU A 98 3.30 -38.75 31.58
CA GLU A 98 3.80 -37.69 32.47
C GLU A 98 2.98 -37.61 33.77
N HIS A 99 1.64 -37.69 33.68
CA HIS A 99 0.79 -37.67 34.86
C HIS A 99 0.84 -38.98 35.66
N TYR A 100 1.01 -40.13 34.99
CA TYR A 100 1.21 -41.41 35.68
C TYR A 100 2.53 -41.45 36.45
N GLU A 101 3.63 -41.00 35.84
CA GLU A 101 4.92 -40.87 36.50
C GLU A 101 4.83 -39.90 37.69
N TYR A 102 4.18 -38.75 37.52
CA TYR A 102 3.93 -37.80 38.62
C TYR A 102 3.09 -38.40 39.76
N LEU A 103 2.08 -39.22 39.47
CA LEU A 103 1.28 -39.90 40.50
C LEU A 103 2.08 -40.98 41.24
N LEU A 104 2.98 -41.69 40.57
CA LEU A 104 3.90 -42.64 41.21
C LEU A 104 4.96 -41.93 42.05
N ASP A 105 5.57 -40.87 41.52
CA ASP A 105 6.58 -40.07 42.21
C ASP A 105 6.00 -39.44 43.49
N LYS A 106 4.81 -38.85 43.41
CA LYS A 106 4.07 -38.32 44.56
C LYS A 106 3.71 -39.38 45.62
N ALA A 107 3.62 -40.66 45.24
CA ALA A 107 3.44 -41.76 46.20
C ALA A 107 4.79 -42.18 46.81
N ALA A 108 5.81 -42.42 45.98
CA ALA A 108 7.14 -42.84 46.40
C ALA A 108 7.84 -41.80 47.30
N GLN A 109 7.72 -40.51 46.96
CA GLN A 109 8.21 -39.38 47.77
C GLN A 109 7.59 -39.36 49.17
N ARG A 110 6.35 -39.87 49.31
CA ARG A 110 5.58 -39.87 50.57
C ARG A 110 5.80 -41.13 51.41
N ASP A 111 6.20 -42.23 50.78
CA ASP A 111 6.59 -43.48 51.47
C ASP A 111 8.06 -43.42 51.96
N ASN A 112 8.93 -42.58 51.35
CA ASN A 112 10.37 -42.47 51.65
C ASN A 112 10.81 -41.07 52.16
N GLU A 113 10.04 -40.44 53.06
CA GLU A 113 10.25 -39.02 53.47
C GLU A 113 11.60 -38.66 54.17
N GLU A 114 12.55 -39.60 54.38
CA GLU A 114 13.79 -39.35 55.14
C GLU A 114 15.11 -39.26 54.34
N GLU A 115 15.21 -39.71 53.07
CA GLU A 115 16.47 -39.63 52.30
C GLU A 115 16.43 -38.65 51.13
N VAL A 116 16.94 -37.42 51.36
CA VAL A 116 17.37 -36.47 50.30
C VAL A 116 18.72 -36.92 49.71
N GLY A 117 18.82 -38.20 49.37
CA GLY A 117 20.06 -38.88 48.95
C GLY A 117 20.09 -39.37 47.51
N ASP A 118 18.94 -39.49 46.84
CA ASP A 118 18.89 -39.96 45.45
C ASP A 118 19.24 -38.84 44.43
N ASP A 119 19.89 -39.24 43.33
CA ASP A 119 20.73 -38.38 42.50
C ASP A 119 20.01 -37.11 41.98
N PRO A 120 20.42 -35.90 42.43
CA PRO A 120 19.73 -34.65 42.13
C PRO A 120 19.79 -34.22 40.65
N ARG A 121 20.49 -34.95 39.77
CA ARG A 121 20.56 -34.63 38.32
C ARG A 121 20.48 -35.85 37.39
N LYS A 122 19.48 -36.72 37.58
CA LYS A 122 19.06 -37.69 36.52
C LYS A 122 18.54 -36.99 35.24
N LEU A 123 18.22 -35.70 35.30
CA LEU A 123 18.00 -34.82 34.14
C LEU A 123 19.32 -34.56 33.39
N LYS A 124 19.56 -35.34 32.34
CA LYS A 124 20.75 -35.27 31.49
C LYS A 124 20.98 -33.86 30.89
N PRO A 125 22.04 -33.13 31.29
CA PRO A 125 22.31 -31.81 30.74
C PRO A 125 22.86 -31.88 29.32
N GLY A 126 22.28 -31.13 28.38
CA GLY A 126 22.81 -30.96 27.02
C GLY A 126 22.29 -31.91 25.95
N GLU A 127 21.45 -32.90 26.28
CA GLU A 127 20.76 -33.70 25.25
C GLU A 127 19.61 -32.90 24.59
N ILE A 128 19.37 -33.17 23.30
CA ILE A 128 18.20 -32.63 22.58
C ILE A 128 16.98 -33.44 23.02
N ASP A 129 15.95 -32.75 23.51
CA ASP A 129 14.65 -33.34 23.84
C ASP A 129 14.13 -34.22 22.67
N PRO A 130 13.82 -35.51 22.88
CA PRO A 130 13.32 -36.38 21.83
C PRO A 130 11.92 -36.03 21.34
N ASN A 131 11.08 -35.40 22.18
CA ASN A 131 9.66 -35.12 21.89
C ASN A 131 9.27 -33.64 22.15
N PRO A 132 9.93 -32.65 21.52
CA PRO A 132 9.64 -31.23 21.76
C PRO A 132 8.22 -30.81 21.30
N GLU A 133 7.55 -31.63 20.51
CA GLU A 133 6.16 -31.44 20.06
C GLU A 133 5.12 -31.44 21.19
N THR A 134 5.41 -32.05 22.35
CA THR A 134 4.47 -32.15 23.48
C THR A 134 4.51 -30.93 24.42
N LYS A 135 5.60 -30.15 24.40
CA LYS A 135 5.84 -29.05 25.34
C LYS A 135 5.15 -27.74 24.94
N PRO A 136 4.82 -26.83 25.87
CA PRO A 136 4.31 -25.50 25.54
C PRO A 136 5.21 -24.75 24.55
N ALA A 137 4.60 -23.92 23.69
CA ALA A 137 5.34 -23.05 22.79
C ALA A 137 6.10 -21.97 23.59
N ARG A 138 7.30 -21.61 23.14
CA ARG A 138 8.00 -20.42 23.67
C ARG A 138 7.28 -19.15 23.19
N PRO A 139 7.05 -18.16 24.08
CA PRO A 139 6.61 -16.84 23.68
C PRO A 139 7.55 -16.21 22.66
N ASP A 140 7.00 -15.37 21.79
CA ASP A 140 7.72 -14.69 20.74
C ASP A 140 8.59 -13.56 21.35
N PRO A 141 9.88 -13.41 20.97
CA PRO A 141 10.72 -12.33 21.47
C PRO A 141 10.22 -10.95 21.00
N VAL A 142 10.55 -9.89 21.75
CA VAL A 142 10.13 -8.52 21.40
C VAL A 142 10.82 -8.05 20.11
N ASP A 143 12.10 -8.38 19.96
CA ASP A 143 12.84 -8.22 18.72
C ASP A 143 12.88 -9.58 18.00
N MET A 144 12.10 -9.67 16.94
CA MET A 144 11.89 -10.88 16.15
C MET A 144 12.98 -10.98 15.08
N ASP A 145 13.57 -12.16 14.91
CA ASP A 145 14.69 -12.33 13.97
C ASP A 145 14.23 -12.26 12.49
N GLU A 146 15.17 -11.98 11.57
CA GLU A 146 14.88 -11.84 10.13
C GLU A 146 14.24 -13.12 9.55
N ASP A 147 14.66 -14.29 10.04
CA ASP A 147 14.12 -15.61 9.73
C ASP A 147 12.60 -15.66 10.05
N GLU A 148 12.18 -15.20 11.23
CA GLU A 148 10.78 -15.18 11.65
C GLU A 148 9.94 -14.13 10.91
N LEU A 149 10.47 -12.93 10.65
CA LEU A 149 9.78 -11.92 9.84
C LEU A 149 9.58 -12.42 8.40
N GLU A 150 10.62 -13.01 7.79
CA GLU A 150 10.54 -13.57 6.46
C GLU A 150 9.52 -14.72 6.43
N MET A 151 9.60 -15.66 7.38
CA MET A 151 8.64 -16.77 7.53
C MET A 151 7.20 -16.28 7.67
N LEU A 152 6.93 -15.27 8.51
CA LEU A 152 5.59 -14.67 8.65
C LEU A 152 5.13 -13.97 7.36
N SER A 153 6.03 -13.27 6.67
CA SER A 153 5.73 -12.59 5.40
C SER A 153 5.40 -13.60 4.29
N GLU A 154 6.16 -14.70 4.21
CA GLU A 154 5.93 -15.78 3.26
C GLU A 154 4.62 -16.51 3.59
N ALA A 155 4.37 -16.84 4.86
CA ALA A 155 3.13 -17.47 5.30
C ALA A 155 1.92 -16.62 4.88
N ARG A 156 1.93 -15.31 5.16
CA ARG A 156 0.87 -14.37 4.73
C ARG A 156 0.70 -14.37 3.19
N ALA A 157 1.78 -14.28 2.43
CA ALA A 157 1.74 -14.26 0.96
C ALA A 157 1.21 -15.58 0.36
N ARG A 158 1.64 -16.73 0.89
CA ARG A 158 1.18 -18.06 0.45
C ARG A 158 -0.24 -18.36 0.91
N LEU A 159 -0.68 -17.86 2.07
CA LEU A 159 -2.07 -17.96 2.55
C LEU A 159 -3.01 -17.09 1.71
N ALA A 160 -2.63 -15.86 1.34
CA ALA A 160 -3.42 -15.00 0.45
C ALA A 160 -3.51 -15.55 -0.99
N ASN A 161 -2.47 -16.24 -1.48
CA ASN A 161 -2.44 -16.73 -2.86
C ASN A 161 -3.35 -17.96 -3.08
N THR A 162 -4.40 -17.80 -3.89
CA THR A 162 -5.29 -18.88 -4.37
C THR A 162 -5.08 -19.23 -5.85
N GLN A 163 -4.36 -18.40 -6.62
CA GLN A 163 -4.28 -18.52 -8.08
C GLN A 163 -3.05 -19.30 -8.57
N GLY A 164 -3.28 -20.28 -9.44
CA GLY A 164 -2.23 -21.02 -10.14
C GLY A 164 -1.57 -20.23 -11.29
N LYS A 165 -0.47 -20.78 -11.84
CA LYS A 165 0.34 -20.15 -12.91
C LYS A 165 -0.49 -19.70 -14.13
N LYS A 166 -1.47 -20.50 -14.58
CA LYS A 166 -2.32 -20.21 -15.75
C LYS A 166 -3.26 -19.01 -15.51
N ALA A 167 -3.84 -18.89 -14.31
CA ALA A 167 -4.69 -17.77 -13.94
C ALA A 167 -3.88 -16.46 -13.87
N LYS A 168 -2.73 -16.47 -13.18
CA LYS A 168 -1.84 -15.31 -13.10
C LYS A 168 -1.31 -14.87 -14.48
N ARG A 169 -0.99 -15.83 -15.36
CA ARG A 169 -0.61 -15.53 -16.76
C ARG A 169 -1.75 -14.85 -17.51
N LYS A 170 -2.97 -15.41 -17.48
CA LYS A 170 -4.15 -14.82 -18.13
C LYS A 170 -4.52 -13.44 -17.58
N ALA A 171 -4.32 -13.19 -16.29
CA ALA A 171 -4.56 -11.88 -15.68
C ALA A 171 -3.59 -10.82 -16.25
N ARG A 172 -2.30 -11.13 -16.33
CA ARG A 172 -1.30 -10.24 -16.96
C ARG A 172 -1.53 -10.07 -18.46
N GLU A 173 -1.91 -11.14 -19.16
CA GLU A 173 -2.28 -11.11 -20.58
C GLU A 173 -3.48 -10.18 -20.83
N LYS A 174 -4.53 -10.25 -19.99
CA LYS A 174 -5.67 -9.31 -20.04
C LYS A 174 -5.23 -7.85 -19.83
N GLN A 175 -4.37 -7.59 -18.85
CA GLN A 175 -3.84 -6.24 -18.59
C GLN A 175 -2.99 -5.71 -19.76
N LEU A 176 -2.14 -6.55 -20.35
CA LEU A 176 -1.34 -6.19 -21.52
C LEU A 176 -2.21 -5.93 -22.76
N GLU A 177 -3.27 -6.71 -22.95
CA GLU A 177 -4.21 -6.50 -24.06
C GLU A 177 -5.04 -5.22 -23.89
N GLU A 178 -5.45 -4.90 -22.66
CA GLU A 178 -6.09 -3.62 -22.33
C GLU A 178 -5.14 -2.43 -22.57
N ALA A 179 -3.89 -2.51 -22.11
CA ALA A 179 -2.87 -1.50 -22.37
C ALA A 179 -2.59 -1.31 -23.88
N ARG A 180 -2.47 -2.40 -24.63
CA ARG A 180 -2.33 -2.38 -26.11
C ARG A 180 -3.54 -1.75 -26.78
N ARG A 181 -4.76 -2.10 -26.36
CA ARG A 181 -6.01 -1.52 -26.86
C ARG A 181 -6.06 -0.01 -26.63
N LEU A 182 -5.68 0.46 -25.44
CA LEU A 182 -5.62 1.88 -25.11
C LEU A 182 -4.56 2.62 -25.92
N ALA A 183 -3.34 2.08 -26.05
CA ALA A 183 -2.28 2.67 -26.86
C ALA A 183 -2.66 2.75 -28.35
N ALA A 184 -3.26 1.69 -28.90
CA ALA A 184 -3.75 1.68 -30.28
C ALA A 184 -4.92 2.66 -30.49
N LEU A 185 -5.80 2.81 -29.49
CA LEU A 185 -6.90 3.77 -29.52
C LEU A 185 -6.40 5.22 -29.45
N GLN A 186 -5.39 5.49 -28.62
CA GLN A 186 -4.71 6.78 -28.58
C GLN A 186 -4.08 7.10 -29.95
N LYS A 187 -3.26 6.20 -30.51
CA LYS A 187 -2.63 6.42 -31.82
C LYS A 187 -3.65 6.62 -32.94
N ARG A 188 -4.78 5.91 -32.91
CA ARG A 188 -5.89 6.13 -33.86
C ARG A 188 -6.58 7.48 -33.66
N ARG A 189 -6.71 7.96 -32.41
CA ARG A 189 -7.25 9.29 -32.11
C ARG A 189 -6.31 10.40 -32.60
N GLU A 190 -5.01 10.26 -32.37
CA GLU A 190 -3.99 11.19 -32.86
C GLU A 190 -4.03 11.31 -34.39
N LEU A 191 -4.00 10.16 -35.10
CA LEU A 191 -4.07 10.14 -36.57
C LEU A 191 -5.37 10.77 -37.10
N ARG A 192 -6.53 10.46 -36.50
CA ARG A 192 -7.82 11.06 -36.90
C ARG A 192 -7.95 12.55 -36.56
N ALA A 193 -7.38 12.99 -35.44
CA ALA A 193 -7.32 14.42 -35.10
C ALA A 193 -6.44 15.20 -36.09
N ALA A 194 -5.42 14.55 -36.66
CA ALA A 194 -4.62 15.07 -37.76
C ALA A 194 -5.22 14.82 -39.17
N GLY A 195 -6.44 14.28 -39.28
CA GLY A 195 -7.11 14.01 -40.56
C GLY A 195 -6.59 12.80 -41.36
N ILE A 196 -5.71 11.97 -40.79
CA ILE A 196 -5.06 10.85 -41.48
C ILE A 196 -5.84 9.53 -41.27
N ASP A 197 -6.64 9.11 -42.25
CA ASP A 197 -7.40 7.86 -42.19
C ASP A 197 -6.60 6.63 -42.65
N VAL A 198 -5.85 6.03 -41.71
CA VAL A 198 -5.12 4.77 -41.94
C VAL A 198 -6.03 3.56 -41.74
N GLN A 199 -6.41 2.90 -42.84
CA GLN A 199 -7.19 1.66 -42.82
C GLN A 199 -6.39 0.49 -42.23
N LYS A 200 -7.01 -0.28 -41.32
CA LYS A 200 -6.38 -1.45 -40.66
C LYS A 200 -6.81 -2.75 -41.34
N LYS A 201 -5.83 -3.55 -41.77
CA LYS A 201 -6.07 -4.89 -42.36
C LYS A 201 -6.55 -5.88 -41.29
N ARG A 202 -7.76 -6.45 -41.45
CA ARG A 202 -8.31 -7.50 -40.56
C ARG A 202 -8.03 -8.90 -41.12
N LYS A 203 -7.12 -9.65 -40.51
CA LYS A 203 -6.84 -11.05 -40.88
C LYS A 203 -7.62 -12.05 -40.00
N LYS A 204 -8.90 -12.25 -40.31
CA LYS A 204 -9.71 -13.39 -39.81
C LYS A 204 -10.56 -13.94 -40.96
N LYS A 205 -10.47 -15.25 -41.23
CA LYS A 205 -11.16 -15.95 -42.34
C LYS A 205 -12.48 -16.65 -41.91
N ARG A 206 -12.77 -16.72 -40.61
CA ARG A 206 -13.96 -17.38 -40.06
C ARG A 206 -14.47 -16.61 -38.84
N GLY A 207 -15.78 -16.35 -38.80
CA GLY A 207 -16.47 -15.63 -37.74
C GLY A 207 -17.53 -14.68 -38.30
N VAL A 208 -18.67 -14.57 -37.60
CA VAL A 208 -19.71 -13.56 -37.86
C VAL A 208 -19.21 -12.19 -37.39
N ASP A 209 -19.49 -11.14 -38.15
CA ASP A 209 -19.15 -9.77 -37.76
C ASP A 209 -20.24 -9.18 -36.87
N TYR A 210 -20.08 -9.33 -35.55
CA TYR A 210 -20.99 -8.84 -34.50
C TYR A 210 -21.39 -7.36 -34.57
N ASN A 211 -20.68 -6.54 -35.37
CA ASN A 211 -20.96 -5.12 -35.57
C ASN A 211 -21.65 -4.82 -36.92
N ALA A 212 -21.71 -5.78 -37.85
CA ALA A 212 -22.26 -5.61 -39.19
C ALA A 212 -23.68 -6.17 -39.30
N GLU A 213 -23.96 -7.27 -38.60
CA GLU A 213 -25.26 -7.95 -38.59
C GLU A 213 -25.58 -8.48 -37.19
N ILE A 214 -26.87 -8.76 -36.92
CA ILE A 214 -27.30 -9.40 -35.68
C ILE A 214 -26.85 -10.88 -35.73
N PRO A 215 -25.96 -11.34 -34.82
CA PRO A 215 -25.43 -12.70 -34.88
C PRO A 215 -26.53 -13.72 -34.61
N PHE A 216 -26.71 -14.67 -35.52
CA PHE A 216 -27.76 -15.70 -35.44
C PHE A 216 -29.15 -15.12 -35.19
N GLU A 217 -29.52 -14.07 -35.94
CA GLU A 217 -30.81 -13.41 -35.80
C GLU A 217 -31.96 -14.42 -35.89
N LYS A 218 -32.67 -14.59 -34.76
CA LYS A 218 -33.95 -15.27 -34.72
C LYS A 218 -35.03 -14.20 -34.68
N LYS A 219 -35.74 -14.01 -35.79
CA LYS A 219 -36.89 -13.10 -35.84
C LYS A 219 -37.91 -13.47 -34.74
N PRO A 220 -38.50 -12.49 -34.04
CA PRO A 220 -39.63 -12.74 -33.14
C PRO A 220 -40.73 -13.51 -33.86
N ALA A 221 -41.41 -14.42 -33.17
CA ALA A 221 -42.53 -15.13 -33.75
C ALA A 221 -43.68 -14.14 -34.05
N SER A 222 -44.23 -14.19 -35.26
CA SER A 222 -45.38 -13.37 -35.66
C SER A 222 -46.59 -13.69 -34.78
N GLY A 223 -47.06 -12.71 -34.02
CA GLY A 223 -48.25 -12.82 -33.18
C GLY A 223 -49.54 -12.45 -33.90
N PHE A 224 -50.64 -12.37 -33.14
CA PHE A 224 -51.96 -11.95 -33.64
C PHE A 224 -52.12 -10.43 -33.80
N TYR A 225 -51.15 -9.64 -33.32
CA TYR A 225 -51.13 -8.18 -33.43
C TYR A 225 -50.15 -7.74 -34.51
N ASP A 226 -50.54 -6.74 -35.30
CA ASP A 226 -49.67 -6.12 -36.28
C ASP A 226 -48.64 -5.21 -35.59
N THR A 227 -47.37 -5.60 -35.66
CA THR A 227 -46.23 -4.87 -35.09
C THR A 227 -45.47 -4.05 -36.14
N SER A 228 -45.97 -3.94 -37.38
CA SER A 228 -45.31 -3.20 -38.47
C SER A 228 -45.19 -1.69 -38.21
N MET A 229 -46.08 -1.14 -37.39
CA MET A 229 -46.12 0.28 -37.01
C MET A 229 -45.31 0.61 -35.75
N GLU A 230 -44.79 -0.40 -35.03
CA GLU A 230 -44.05 -0.18 -33.78
C GLU A 230 -42.59 0.24 -34.08
N GLN A 231 -42.27 1.52 -33.82
CA GLN A 231 -40.91 2.05 -33.96
C GLN A 231 -40.26 2.22 -32.59
N TYR A 232 -39.05 1.67 -32.43
CA TYR A 232 -38.23 1.92 -31.24
C TYR A 232 -37.47 3.25 -31.40
N ASN A 233 -37.46 4.07 -30.36
CA ASN A 233 -36.60 5.26 -30.33
C ASN A 233 -35.15 4.84 -30.02
N PRO A 234 -34.17 5.12 -30.89
CA PRO A 234 -32.77 4.79 -30.62
C PRO A 234 -32.21 5.69 -29.50
N LEU A 235 -31.34 5.12 -28.66
CA LEU A 235 -30.69 5.88 -27.59
C LEU A 235 -29.60 6.79 -28.16
N GLU A 236 -29.88 8.10 -28.28
CA GLU A 236 -28.90 9.09 -28.71
C GLU A 236 -27.76 9.26 -27.67
N PRO A 237 -26.50 8.88 -27.99
CA PRO A 237 -25.44 8.94 -27.00
C PRO A 237 -24.81 10.34 -26.94
N ASN A 238 -24.83 10.98 -25.77
CA ASN A 238 -24.11 12.24 -25.57
C ASN A 238 -22.59 12.00 -25.53
N PHE A 239 -21.95 11.97 -26.70
CA PHE A 239 -20.52 11.69 -26.88
C PHE A 239 -19.57 12.65 -26.13
N LYS A 240 -20.05 13.83 -25.68
CA LYS A 240 -19.28 14.77 -24.86
C LYS A 240 -19.15 14.33 -23.40
N ARG A 241 -20.10 13.52 -22.89
CA ARG A 241 -20.13 13.03 -21.49
C ARG A 241 -20.03 11.50 -21.37
N LEU A 242 -20.26 10.75 -22.45
CA LEU A 242 -20.25 9.29 -22.46
C LEU A 242 -18.86 8.73 -22.11
N ARG A 243 -18.82 7.75 -21.21
CA ARG A 243 -17.62 7.00 -20.80
C ARG A 243 -17.93 5.51 -20.85
N GLN A 244 -16.90 4.67 -20.99
CA GLN A 244 -17.09 3.21 -20.97
C GLN A 244 -17.83 2.75 -19.68
N GLN A 245 -17.45 3.30 -18.52
CA GLN A 245 -18.11 3.00 -17.24
C GLN A 245 -19.60 3.43 -17.19
N HIS A 246 -20.06 4.36 -18.03
CA HIS A 246 -21.49 4.68 -18.12
C HIS A 246 -22.27 3.65 -18.95
N LEU A 247 -21.61 2.93 -19.86
CA LEU A 247 -22.19 1.85 -20.67
C LEU A 247 -22.16 0.52 -19.89
N ASP A 248 -21.07 0.25 -19.19
CA ASP A 248 -20.86 -0.97 -18.38
C ASP A 248 -21.57 -0.91 -17.01
N GLY A 249 -21.86 0.29 -16.50
CA GLY A 249 -22.43 0.53 -15.16
C GLY A 249 -21.40 0.58 -14.03
N GLU A 250 -21.86 0.76 -12.79
CA GLU A 250 -21.01 0.65 -11.61
C GLU A 250 -20.68 -0.82 -11.31
N LEU A 251 -19.41 -1.11 -11.01
CA LEU A 251 -19.00 -2.46 -10.64
C LEU A 251 -19.51 -2.78 -9.23
N ARG A 252 -20.12 -3.95 -9.05
CA ARG A 252 -20.64 -4.42 -7.74
C ARG A 252 -19.61 -4.29 -6.60
N ASN A 253 -18.33 -4.58 -6.87
CA ASN A 253 -17.25 -4.43 -5.89
C ASN A 253 -17.05 -2.97 -5.45
N GLU A 254 -17.17 -2.00 -6.37
CA GLU A 254 -16.99 -0.57 -6.06
C GLU A 254 -18.13 -0.08 -5.16
N GLN A 255 -19.36 -0.48 -5.46
CA GLN A 255 -20.53 -0.19 -4.63
C GLN A 255 -20.39 -0.82 -3.23
N GLU A 256 -20.04 -2.10 -3.16
CA GLU A 256 -19.86 -2.81 -1.87
C GLU A 256 -18.71 -2.22 -1.04
N GLU A 257 -17.59 -1.85 -1.65
CA GLU A 257 -16.47 -1.18 -0.96
C GLU A 257 -16.88 0.21 -0.42
N ARG A 258 -17.70 0.95 -1.17
CA ARG A 258 -18.23 2.26 -0.77
C ARG A 258 -19.11 2.14 0.47
N ASP A 259 -20.02 1.18 0.48
CA ASP A 259 -20.91 0.92 1.63
C ASP A 259 -20.14 0.33 2.83
N ARG A 260 -19.23 -0.63 2.61
CA ARG A 260 -18.34 -1.16 3.66
C ARG A 260 -17.48 -0.07 4.29
N LYS A 261 -17.00 0.90 3.51
CA LYS A 261 -16.26 2.08 4.00
C LYS A 261 -17.16 3.02 4.81
N LYS A 262 -18.39 3.25 4.36
CA LYS A 262 -19.41 4.04 5.06
C LYS A 262 -19.75 3.42 6.42
N ASP A 263 -19.94 2.11 6.48
CA ASP A 263 -20.25 1.41 7.73
C ASP A 263 -19.04 1.30 8.66
N LYS A 264 -17.83 1.08 8.14
CA LYS A 264 -16.60 1.18 8.94
C LYS A 264 -16.43 2.58 9.56
N GLN A 265 -16.77 3.64 8.83
CA GLN A 265 -16.76 5.00 9.37
C GLN A 265 -17.85 5.23 10.43
N LYS A 266 -19.08 4.73 10.23
CA LYS A 266 -20.14 4.78 11.26
C LYS A 266 -19.71 4.07 12.54
N ILE A 267 -19.20 2.84 12.44
CA ILE A 267 -18.74 2.04 13.58
C ILE A 267 -17.57 2.73 14.28
N LYS A 268 -16.60 3.26 13.53
CA LYS A 268 -15.48 4.02 14.11
C LYS A 268 -15.98 5.24 14.89
N LYS A 269 -16.86 6.07 14.28
CA LYS A 269 -17.43 7.25 14.94
C LYS A 269 -18.19 6.90 16.22
N LYS A 270 -19.01 5.83 16.21
CA LYS A 270 -19.71 5.34 17.42
C LYS A 270 -18.74 4.90 18.51
N LYS A 271 -17.63 4.22 18.17
CA LYS A 271 -16.59 3.86 19.15
C LYS A 271 -15.85 5.06 19.73
N GLU A 272 -15.71 6.14 18.95
CA GLU A 272 -15.07 7.39 19.39
C GLU A 272 -16.03 8.29 20.19
N SER A 273 -17.34 8.27 19.91
CA SER A 273 -18.34 9.05 20.68
C SER A 273 -18.77 8.36 21.97
N ASP A 274 -18.98 7.04 21.94
CA ASP A 274 -19.61 6.28 23.02
C ASP A 274 -18.56 5.49 23.83
N LEU A 275 -17.41 6.11 24.14
CA LEU A 275 -16.30 5.44 24.87
C LEU A 275 -16.77 4.70 26.15
N PRO A 276 -17.59 5.30 27.03
CA PRO A 276 -18.10 4.61 28.23
C PRO A 276 -18.96 3.38 27.90
N SER A 277 -19.81 3.48 26.87
CA SER A 277 -20.72 2.40 26.46
C SER A 277 -20.01 1.29 25.69
N ALA A 278 -18.93 1.63 24.97
CA ALA A 278 -18.09 0.68 24.24
C ALA A 278 -17.23 -0.16 25.19
N ILE A 279 -16.63 0.46 26.22
CA ILE A 279 -15.87 -0.25 27.27
C ILE A 279 -16.77 -1.30 27.95
N LEU A 280 -18.01 -0.93 28.28
CA LEU A 280 -19.01 -1.81 28.90
C LEU A 280 -19.49 -2.98 28.01
N GLN A 281 -19.25 -2.92 26.69
CA GLN A 281 -19.53 -4.01 25.75
C GLN A 281 -18.30 -4.90 25.53
N THR A 282 -17.09 -4.34 25.64
CA THR A 282 -15.84 -5.11 25.48
C THR A 282 -15.40 -5.85 26.74
N SER A 283 -15.91 -5.49 27.92
CA SER A 283 -15.48 -6.07 29.20
C SER A 283 -16.08 -7.43 29.55
N GLY A 284 -16.93 -8.04 28.69
CA GLY A 284 -17.32 -9.46 28.76
C GLY A 284 -18.22 -9.91 29.95
N VAL A 285 -18.40 -9.11 30.99
CA VAL A 285 -19.06 -9.51 32.26
C VAL A 285 -20.57 -9.15 32.29
N ALA A 286 -21.23 -9.07 31.13
CA ALA A 286 -22.63 -8.62 31.04
C ALA A 286 -23.55 -9.48 30.15
N GLU A 287 -23.18 -10.73 29.85
CA GLU A 287 -24.16 -11.76 29.49
C GLU A 287 -24.92 -12.21 30.75
N PHE A 288 -25.80 -11.36 31.29
CA PHE A 288 -27.04 -11.72 31.97
C PHE A 288 -27.82 -10.42 32.28
N THR A 289 -29.10 -10.36 31.90
CA THR A 289 -30.08 -9.31 32.25
C THR A 289 -29.99 -7.91 31.59
N LYS A 290 -30.01 -7.82 30.25
CA LYS A 290 -30.65 -6.65 29.58
C LYS A 290 -32.15 -6.90 29.41
N LYS A 291 -32.95 -6.48 30.40
CA LYS A 291 -34.41 -6.38 30.25
C LYS A 291 -34.73 -5.37 29.13
N ARG A 292 -35.65 -5.72 28.23
CA ARG A 292 -36.07 -4.83 27.13
C ARG A 292 -36.62 -3.51 27.70
N SER A 293 -36.15 -2.37 27.18
CA SER A 293 -36.79 -1.08 27.45
C SER A 293 -38.21 -1.09 26.91
N LYS A 294 -39.20 -0.63 27.70
CA LYS A 294 -40.58 -0.44 27.22
C LYS A 294 -40.55 0.51 26.01
N LEU A 295 -41.33 0.18 24.99
CA LEU A 295 -41.53 1.01 23.81
C LEU A 295 -42.29 2.28 24.23
N VAL A 296 -41.58 3.40 24.33
CA VAL A 296 -42.19 4.72 24.50
C VAL A 296 -42.32 5.33 23.10
N LEU A 297 -43.53 5.29 22.57
CA LEU A 297 -43.90 6.07 21.38
C LEU A 297 -43.96 7.56 21.76
N PRO A 298 -43.59 8.49 20.85
CA PRO A 298 -43.83 9.92 21.07
C PRO A 298 -45.32 10.18 21.28
N THR A 299 -45.65 11.10 22.18
CA THR A 299 -47.03 11.56 22.36
C THR A 299 -47.55 12.20 21.07
N PRO A 300 -48.80 11.95 20.65
CA PRO A 300 -49.35 12.56 19.44
C PRO A 300 -49.33 14.08 19.55
N GLN A 301 -48.91 14.74 18.46
CA GLN A 301 -48.83 16.21 18.37
C GLN A 301 -50.08 16.83 17.72
N ILE A 302 -51.23 16.17 17.86
CA ILE A 302 -52.51 16.60 17.30
C ILE A 302 -53.44 16.80 18.49
N SER A 303 -54.06 17.97 18.58
CA SER A 303 -55.02 18.30 19.62
C SER A 303 -56.37 17.63 19.37
N ASP A 304 -57.14 17.35 20.43
CA ASP A 304 -58.45 16.69 20.29
C ASP A 304 -59.43 17.49 19.42
N ALA A 305 -59.27 18.81 19.33
CA ALA A 305 -60.04 19.68 18.43
C ALA A 305 -59.70 19.45 16.94
N GLU A 306 -58.43 19.26 16.60
CA GLU A 306 -58.00 18.89 15.24
C GLU A 306 -58.44 17.45 14.90
N LEU A 307 -58.52 16.57 15.90
CA LEU A 307 -59.05 15.22 15.74
C LEU A 307 -60.56 15.21 15.42
N GLU A 308 -61.36 16.05 16.11
CA GLU A 308 -62.77 16.24 15.78
C GLU A 308 -63.00 16.85 14.40
N GLU A 309 -62.13 17.76 13.96
CA GLU A 309 -62.22 18.35 12.62
C GLU A 309 -61.88 17.34 11.52
N VAL A 310 -60.85 16.49 11.72
CA VAL A 310 -60.53 15.37 10.82
C VAL A 310 -61.66 14.32 10.78
N VAL A 311 -62.29 14.01 11.91
CA VAL A 311 -63.46 13.10 11.96
C VAL A 311 -64.67 13.70 11.23
N LYS A 312 -64.95 15.01 11.40
CA LYS A 312 -66.01 15.70 10.62
C LYS A 312 -65.70 15.73 9.13
N LEU A 313 -64.45 15.92 8.72
CA LEU A 313 -64.05 15.86 7.32
C LEU A 313 -64.23 14.45 6.73
N GLY A 314 -63.91 13.42 7.52
CA GLY A 314 -64.14 12.02 7.18
C GLY A 314 -65.63 11.73 6.96
N VAL A 315 -66.48 12.07 7.92
CA VAL A 315 -67.94 11.89 7.81
C VAL A 315 -68.53 12.67 6.63
N ALA A 316 -68.07 13.89 6.37
CA ALA A 316 -68.49 14.65 5.19
C ALA A 316 -68.09 13.98 3.87
N SER A 317 -66.91 13.35 3.81
CA SER A 317 -66.47 12.59 2.62
C SER A 317 -67.24 11.29 2.42
N GLU A 318 -67.68 10.64 3.50
CA GLU A 318 -68.46 9.40 3.46
C GLU A 318 -69.93 9.66 3.06
N VAL A 319 -70.53 10.72 3.60
CA VAL A 319 -71.86 11.21 3.20
C VAL A 319 -71.87 11.67 1.73
N ALA A 320 -70.82 12.34 1.26
CA ALA A 320 -70.68 12.70 -0.15
C ALA A 320 -70.55 11.47 -1.07
N ARG A 321 -69.98 10.36 -0.57
CA ARG A 321 -69.88 9.10 -1.31
C ARG A 321 -71.22 8.36 -1.37
N GLN A 322 -71.93 8.26 -0.25
CA GLN A 322 -73.27 7.66 -0.21
C GLN A 322 -74.27 8.44 -1.07
N ALA A 323 -74.25 9.78 -1.01
CA ALA A 323 -75.08 10.62 -1.86
C ALA A 323 -74.80 10.45 -3.37
N ALA A 324 -73.59 10.01 -3.74
CA ALA A 324 -73.23 9.70 -5.13
C ALA A 324 -73.54 8.23 -5.53
N GLU A 325 -73.73 7.33 -4.56
CA GLU A 325 -74.10 5.92 -4.81
C GLU A 325 -75.65 5.72 -4.85
N GLU A 326 -76.45 6.62 -4.26
CA GLU A 326 -77.92 6.47 -4.16
C GLU A 326 -78.75 7.20 -5.24
N SER A 327 -78.17 8.06 -6.08
CA SER A 327 -78.91 8.79 -7.12
C SER A 327 -78.75 8.21 -8.53
N GLU A 328 -79.84 7.60 -9.02
CA GLU A 328 -80.16 7.29 -10.43
C GLU A 328 -79.32 6.25 -11.20
N SER A 329 -79.76 4.98 -11.10
CA SER A 329 -80.22 4.17 -12.24
C SER A 329 -79.70 4.51 -13.66
N GLY A 330 -78.58 3.90 -14.05
CA GLY A 330 -78.37 3.45 -15.43
C GLY A 330 -77.50 4.33 -16.35
N ASN A 331 -76.18 4.14 -16.30
CA ASN A 331 -75.36 3.87 -17.50
C ASN A 331 -73.91 3.47 -17.15
N SER A 332 -73.47 2.31 -17.66
CA SER A 332 -72.22 1.63 -17.24
C SER A 332 -71.03 1.93 -18.16
N ALA A 333 -70.60 3.20 -18.23
CA ALA A 333 -69.52 3.62 -19.16
C ALA A 333 -68.48 4.63 -18.61
N SER A 334 -68.73 5.28 -17.46
CA SER A 334 -67.89 6.36 -16.94
C SER A 334 -67.12 6.04 -15.65
N SER A 335 -67.38 4.90 -14.99
CA SER A 335 -66.68 4.51 -13.75
C SER A 335 -65.23 4.03 -13.95
N ALA A 336 -64.79 3.83 -15.19
CA ALA A 336 -63.48 3.25 -15.51
C ALA A 336 -62.32 4.28 -15.61
N LEU A 337 -62.55 5.57 -15.32
CA LEU A 337 -61.56 6.64 -15.53
C LEU A 337 -61.10 7.40 -14.28
N LEU A 338 -61.50 6.97 -13.08
CA LEU A 338 -61.00 7.54 -11.81
C LEU A 338 -60.40 6.43 -10.93
N SER A 339 -59.17 6.04 -11.24
CA SER A 339 -58.42 5.06 -10.46
C SER A 339 -57.90 5.65 -9.14
N GLU A 340 -58.36 5.00 -8.07
CA GLU A 340 -58.07 5.25 -6.66
C GLU A 340 -56.57 5.42 -6.34
N TYR A 341 -56.25 6.45 -5.56
CA TYR A 341 -55.03 6.48 -4.73
C TYR A 341 -55.40 6.05 -3.32
N SER A 342 -55.16 4.78 -2.97
CA SER A 342 -55.25 4.29 -1.59
C SER A 342 -53.94 3.61 -1.17
N VAL A 343 -53.47 3.95 0.03
CA VAL A 343 -52.18 3.50 0.58
C VAL A 343 -52.45 2.76 1.88
N THR A 344 -52.53 1.43 1.84
CA THR A 344 -51.66 0.49 2.59
C THR A 344 -52.15 -0.97 2.54
N ASN A 345 -51.32 -1.85 1.96
CA ASN A 345 -50.87 -3.14 2.49
C ASN A 345 -51.83 -4.04 3.35
N ALA A 346 -52.44 -5.08 2.74
CA ALA A 346 -52.26 -6.50 3.13
C ALA A 346 -52.96 -7.54 2.22
N MET A 347 -52.20 -8.57 1.80
CA MET A 347 -52.54 -9.92 1.29
C MET A 347 -54.00 -10.40 0.97
N SER A 348 -54.18 -10.81 -0.31
CA SER A 348 -54.89 -12.03 -0.81
C SER A 348 -56.44 -12.13 -0.67
N THR A 349 -57.26 -12.64 -1.62
CA THR A 349 -57.10 -13.44 -2.88
C THR A 349 -58.13 -12.99 -3.96
N GLY A 350 -58.15 -13.42 -5.24
CA GLY A 350 -57.15 -14.15 -6.06
C GLY A 350 -57.68 -15.33 -6.92
N LEU A 351 -58.26 -15.10 -8.12
CA LEU A 351 -58.68 -16.16 -9.09
C LEU A 351 -57.84 -16.21 -10.39
N ARG A 352 -57.89 -17.33 -11.13
CA ARG A 352 -56.72 -18.23 -11.25
C ARG A 352 -56.56 -18.92 -12.62
N THR A 353 -55.32 -19.03 -13.12
CA THR A 353 -54.79 -20.14 -13.96
C THR A 353 -53.35 -20.47 -13.51
N PRO A 354 -52.81 -21.68 -13.77
CA PRO A 354 -52.01 -22.37 -12.76
C PRO A 354 -50.53 -21.95 -12.74
N ARG A 355 -50.09 -21.41 -11.59
CA ARG A 355 -48.66 -21.34 -11.22
C ARG A 355 -48.21 -22.68 -10.64
N THR A 356 -46.97 -23.07 -10.97
CA THR A 356 -46.25 -24.10 -10.22
C THR A 356 -46.18 -23.73 -8.72
N PRO A 357 -46.33 -24.70 -7.80
CA PRO A 357 -46.24 -24.42 -6.37
C PRO A 357 -44.83 -23.92 -6.03
N ALA A 358 -44.76 -22.87 -5.23
CA ALA A 358 -43.48 -22.46 -4.64
C ALA A 358 -42.97 -23.59 -3.76
N ALA A 359 -41.71 -23.97 -3.94
CA ALA A 359 -41.07 -24.94 -3.05
C ALA A 359 -41.07 -24.35 -1.63
N GLN A 360 -41.77 -25.01 -0.70
CA GLN A 360 -41.70 -24.68 0.72
C GLN A 360 -40.25 -24.84 1.19
N ASP A 361 -39.73 -23.82 1.87
CA ASP A 361 -38.36 -23.80 2.34
C ASP A 361 -38.22 -24.71 3.57
N ARG A 362 -38.01 -26.00 3.31
CA ARG A 362 -37.99 -27.07 4.32
C ARG A 362 -37.00 -26.78 5.44
N ILE A 363 -35.89 -26.11 5.14
CA ILE A 363 -34.86 -25.74 6.11
C ILE A 363 -35.41 -24.69 7.09
N LEU A 364 -36.20 -23.74 6.61
CA LEU A 364 -36.81 -22.69 7.43
C LEU A 364 -37.94 -23.26 8.31
N GLN A 365 -38.67 -24.25 7.81
CA GLN A 365 -39.71 -24.97 8.56
C GLN A 365 -39.12 -25.93 9.61
N GLU A 366 -38.04 -26.64 9.28
CA GLU A 366 -37.27 -27.46 10.23
C GLU A 366 -36.62 -26.60 11.31
N ALA A 367 -36.08 -25.42 10.96
CA ALA A 367 -35.56 -24.44 11.92
C ALA A 367 -36.66 -23.90 12.84
N GLN A 368 -37.90 -23.70 12.36
CA GLN A 368 -39.04 -23.34 13.20
C GLN A 368 -39.46 -24.47 14.15
N ASN A 369 -39.54 -25.72 13.67
CA ASN A 369 -39.80 -26.89 14.52
C ASN A 369 -38.71 -27.08 15.59
N LEU A 370 -37.43 -26.88 15.24
CA LEU A 370 -36.31 -26.91 16.18
C LEU A 370 -36.39 -25.77 17.21
N MET A 371 -36.69 -24.53 16.78
CA MET A 371 -36.90 -23.41 17.70
C MET A 371 -38.09 -23.63 18.64
N ALA A 372 -39.16 -24.27 18.18
CA ALA A 372 -40.29 -24.66 19.02
C ALA A 372 -39.88 -25.70 20.07
N LEU A 373 -39.09 -26.71 19.68
CA LEU A 373 -38.57 -27.73 20.60
C LEU A 373 -37.54 -27.19 21.61
N THR A 374 -36.69 -26.23 21.25
CA THR A 374 -35.70 -25.65 22.18
C THR A 374 -36.29 -24.78 23.29
N ASN A 375 -37.55 -24.37 23.16
CA ASN A 375 -38.21 -23.44 24.08
C ASN A 375 -39.14 -24.11 25.11
N ILE A 376 -39.13 -25.45 25.23
CA ILE A 376 -40.05 -26.22 26.07
C ILE A 376 -39.27 -27.22 26.94
N ASP A 377 -39.54 -27.21 28.24
CA ASP A 377 -38.95 -28.18 29.19
C ASP A 377 -39.53 -29.59 29.00
N THR A 378 -38.71 -30.61 29.22
CA THR A 378 -39.02 -32.03 28.91
C THR A 378 -40.30 -32.56 29.59
N PRO A 379 -41.04 -33.51 28.96
CA PRO A 379 -42.40 -33.91 29.34
C PRO A 379 -42.53 -34.64 30.68
N LEU A 380 -41.43 -34.92 31.40
CA LEU A 380 -41.46 -35.44 32.78
C LEU A 380 -42.07 -34.44 33.79
N LYS A 381 -42.36 -33.20 33.36
CA LYS A 381 -42.93 -32.12 34.17
C LYS A 381 -44.40 -31.77 33.84
N GLY A 382 -45.10 -32.60 33.06
CA GLY A 382 -46.57 -32.53 32.92
C GLY A 382 -47.13 -31.40 32.05
N GLY A 383 -46.36 -30.87 31.09
CA GLY A 383 -46.85 -29.90 30.10
C GLY A 383 -47.53 -30.56 28.90
N LEU A 384 -48.54 -29.90 28.32
CA LEU A 384 -49.19 -30.31 27.07
C LEU A 384 -48.26 -30.07 25.86
N ASN A 385 -48.12 -31.07 24.98
CA ASN A 385 -47.29 -30.97 23.79
C ASN A 385 -47.84 -29.94 22.78
N THR A 386 -46.95 -29.11 22.24
CA THR A 386 -47.25 -28.24 21.09
C THR A 386 -47.34 -29.04 19.79
N PRO A 387 -48.34 -28.79 18.93
CA PRO A 387 -48.47 -29.49 17.65
C PRO A 387 -47.33 -29.09 16.69
N LEU A 388 -46.50 -30.06 16.32
CA LEU A 388 -45.44 -29.93 15.31
C LEU A 388 -45.99 -30.18 13.92
N HIS A 389 -45.41 -29.55 12.89
CA HIS A 389 -45.71 -29.90 11.50
C HIS A 389 -44.91 -31.13 11.08
N GLU A 390 -45.58 -32.16 10.58
CA GLU A 390 -44.96 -33.37 10.05
C GLU A 390 -44.16 -33.07 8.78
N SER A 391 -42.90 -33.51 8.75
CA SER A 391 -42.02 -33.42 7.59
C SER A 391 -41.57 -34.82 7.18
N ASP A 392 -42.02 -35.30 6.02
CA ASP A 392 -41.65 -36.60 5.47
C ASP A 392 -40.13 -36.71 5.23
N PHE A 393 -39.43 -37.31 6.19
CA PHE A 393 -37.97 -37.50 6.16
C PHE A 393 -37.61 -38.91 5.66
N SER A 394 -38.02 -39.22 4.42
CA SER A 394 -37.65 -40.45 3.72
C SER A 394 -36.51 -40.20 2.73
N GLY A 395 -35.28 -40.59 3.09
CA GLY A 395 -34.16 -40.70 2.15
C GLY A 395 -32.82 -40.12 2.59
N VAL A 396 -31.98 -40.94 3.23
CA VAL A 396 -30.55 -40.64 3.41
C VAL A 396 -29.81 -40.90 2.09
N THR A 397 -29.79 -39.90 1.18
CA THR A 397 -28.74 -39.69 0.14
C THR A 397 -29.07 -38.45 -0.70
N PRO A 398 -28.07 -37.68 -1.17
CA PRO A 398 -28.31 -36.51 -2.03
C PRO A 398 -28.67 -36.94 -3.46
N GLN A 399 -29.96 -36.94 -3.78
CA GLN A 399 -30.44 -37.11 -5.17
C GLN A 399 -30.06 -35.91 -6.05
N ARG A 400 -29.65 -36.19 -7.29
CA ARG A 400 -29.10 -35.20 -8.21
C ARG A 400 -30.21 -34.48 -8.96
N GLN A 401 -30.64 -33.32 -8.49
CA GLN A 401 -31.74 -32.58 -9.12
C GLN A 401 -31.31 -31.96 -10.47
N GLN A 402 -31.88 -32.46 -11.56
CA GLN A 402 -31.64 -31.99 -12.92
C GLN A 402 -32.67 -30.91 -13.26
N VAL A 403 -32.23 -29.69 -13.57
CA VAL A 403 -33.14 -28.61 -13.98
C VAL A 403 -33.62 -28.89 -15.41
N GLN A 404 -34.91 -29.17 -15.57
CA GLN A 404 -35.58 -29.16 -16.87
C GLN A 404 -36.66 -28.08 -16.92
N THR A 405 -36.60 -27.30 -18.00
CA THR A 405 -37.64 -26.35 -18.43
C THR A 405 -38.83 -27.12 -19.03
N PRO A 406 -40.08 -26.81 -18.68
CA PRO A 406 -41.24 -27.42 -19.32
C PRO A 406 -41.46 -26.83 -20.72
N ASN A 407 -41.32 -27.66 -21.76
CA ASN A 407 -41.80 -27.41 -23.11
C ASN A 407 -42.99 -28.35 -23.38
N THR A 408 -44.11 -27.80 -23.81
CA THR A 408 -45.14 -28.47 -24.65
C THR A 408 -45.69 -27.38 -25.61
N VAL A 409 -46.18 -27.65 -26.82
CA VAL A 409 -46.77 -28.86 -27.40
C VAL A 409 -46.39 -28.93 -28.90
N LEU A 410 -46.04 -30.10 -29.45
CA LEU A 410 -46.72 -30.74 -30.59
C LEU A 410 -45.97 -31.98 -31.11
N SER A 411 -46.76 -32.98 -31.50
CA SER A 411 -46.38 -34.37 -31.76
C SER A 411 -46.27 -34.71 -33.24
N THR A 412 -45.30 -35.55 -33.59
CA THR A 412 -45.19 -36.18 -34.93
C THR A 412 -45.63 -37.65 -34.91
N PRO A 413 -46.50 -38.09 -35.84
CA PRO A 413 -46.70 -39.51 -36.15
C PRO A 413 -45.98 -39.94 -37.45
N PHE A 414 -45.38 -41.12 -37.40
CA PHE A 414 -45.30 -42.18 -38.44
C PHE A 414 -45.39 -41.88 -39.97
N ARG A 415 -44.39 -42.41 -40.72
CA ARG A 415 -44.50 -43.40 -41.85
C ARG A 415 -43.91 -43.03 -43.25
N THR A 416 -42.71 -43.58 -43.53
CA THR A 416 -42.14 -44.25 -44.77
C THR A 416 -42.59 -43.86 -46.20
N PRO A 417 -41.75 -43.99 -47.28
CA PRO A 417 -40.75 -45.07 -47.47
C PRO A 417 -39.41 -44.79 -48.24
N GLY A 418 -38.46 -45.74 -48.18
CA GLY A 418 -37.73 -46.25 -49.38
C GLY A 418 -36.19 -46.08 -49.51
N GLN A 419 -35.44 -47.21 -49.36
CA GLN A 419 -34.09 -47.56 -49.91
C GLN A 419 -32.85 -46.66 -49.61
N GLY A 420 -31.65 -47.19 -49.32
CA GLY A 420 -31.22 -48.58 -49.05
C GLY A 420 -29.69 -48.75 -48.82
N GLN A 421 -29.31 -49.82 -48.10
CA GLN A 421 -27.95 -50.40 -47.85
C GLN A 421 -26.93 -49.54 -47.04
N GLU A 422 -26.48 -49.95 -45.83
CA GLU A 422 -25.60 -51.10 -45.43
C GLU A 422 -24.10 -50.83 -45.71
N GLN A 423 -23.10 -51.15 -44.88
CA GLN A 423 -22.86 -52.04 -43.71
C GLN A 423 -21.71 -51.38 -42.86
N ASP A 424 -21.25 -51.78 -41.66
CA ASP A 424 -21.71 -52.57 -40.50
C ASP A 424 -20.59 -52.48 -39.42
N GLY A 425 -20.71 -53.12 -38.23
CA GLY A 425 -19.53 -53.67 -37.54
C GLY A 425 -18.99 -53.02 -36.24
N MET A 426 -19.78 -53.13 -35.17
CA MET A 426 -19.34 -53.59 -33.82
C MET A 426 -18.38 -52.76 -32.90
N THR A 427 -18.74 -52.85 -31.61
CA THR A 427 -18.03 -52.46 -30.37
C THR A 427 -17.17 -53.64 -29.83
N PRO A 428 -16.63 -53.69 -28.57
CA PRO A 428 -16.30 -52.69 -27.54
C PRO A 428 -14.87 -52.89 -26.87
N GLN A 429 -14.61 -52.10 -25.82
CA GLN A 429 -13.88 -52.46 -24.57
C GLN A 429 -12.33 -52.53 -24.44
N ALA A 430 -11.84 -51.68 -23.53
CA ALA A 430 -11.05 -51.99 -22.32
C ALA A 430 -9.57 -52.44 -22.34
N VAL A 431 -8.98 -52.27 -21.14
CA VAL A 431 -7.66 -52.71 -20.64
C VAL A 431 -6.44 -51.94 -21.19
N GLY A 432 -5.53 -51.58 -20.29
CA GLY A 432 -4.24 -50.96 -20.64
C GLY A 432 -3.08 -51.74 -20.02
N ALA A 433 -1.89 -51.63 -20.63
CA ALA A 433 -0.63 -52.04 -20.03
C ALA A 433 0.58 -51.39 -20.73
N LEU A 434 1.50 -50.89 -19.90
CA LEU A 434 2.97 -50.96 -20.03
C LEU A 434 3.72 -50.33 -21.22
N THR A 435 4.88 -49.78 -20.85
CA THR A 435 5.97 -49.23 -21.69
C THR A 435 6.73 -50.32 -22.46
N PRO A 436 7.59 -49.94 -23.43
CA PRO A 436 9.03 -50.16 -23.17
C PRO A 436 9.98 -49.01 -23.58
N ARG A 437 11.26 -49.20 -23.19
CA ARG A 437 12.42 -48.29 -23.29
C ARG A 437 12.93 -48.13 -24.73
N GLY A 438 13.64 -47.03 -25.01
CA GLY A 438 14.49 -46.88 -26.23
C GLY A 438 15.99 -47.13 -25.94
N PRO A 439 16.90 -46.84 -26.90
CA PRO A 439 18.35 -46.93 -26.69
C PRO A 439 19.17 -45.65 -27.03
N VAL A 440 20.17 -45.38 -26.16
CA VAL A 440 21.55 -44.86 -26.31
C VAL A 440 21.97 -43.86 -27.44
N THR A 441 22.72 -42.84 -27.00
CA THR A 441 23.56 -41.77 -27.64
C THR A 441 24.72 -42.27 -28.57
N PRO A 442 25.51 -41.43 -29.32
CA PRO A 442 25.84 -39.99 -29.08
C PRO A 442 26.08 -39.02 -30.28
N GLY A 443 26.08 -37.70 -29.97
CA GLY A 443 26.98 -36.67 -30.51
C GLY A 443 26.87 -36.20 -31.98
N LEU A 444 26.54 -34.91 -32.19
CA LEU A 444 27.17 -33.94 -33.14
C LEU A 444 26.29 -32.68 -33.32
N THR A 445 26.91 -31.50 -33.38
CA THR A 445 26.28 -30.23 -33.80
C THR A 445 26.28 -30.08 -35.31
N PRO A 446 25.27 -29.41 -35.90
CA PRO A 446 25.61 -28.39 -36.91
C PRO A 446 24.73 -27.11 -36.89
N LEU A 447 25.42 -25.98 -37.10
CA LEU A 447 25.07 -24.80 -37.90
C LEU A 447 23.80 -23.94 -37.63
N ARG A 448 24.09 -22.66 -37.29
CA ARG A 448 23.42 -21.40 -37.73
C ARG A 448 23.24 -21.36 -39.27
N THR A 449 22.38 -20.59 -39.96
CA THR A 449 21.55 -19.35 -39.77
C THR A 449 20.60 -19.24 -41.01
N PRO A 450 19.84 -18.15 -41.38
CA PRO A 450 19.77 -16.76 -40.89
C PRO A 450 18.36 -16.09 -40.77
N LEU A 451 18.35 -14.79 -40.38
CA LEU A 451 17.28 -13.78 -40.53
C LEU A 451 15.94 -13.99 -39.77
N ARG A 452 15.25 -12.94 -39.28
CA ARG A 452 15.62 -11.52 -39.06
C ARG A 452 14.74 -10.93 -37.97
N ASP A 453 15.29 -10.64 -36.81
CA ASP A 453 14.59 -9.88 -35.78
C ASP A 453 14.69 -8.37 -36.07
N LYS A 454 13.57 -7.67 -35.99
CA LYS A 454 13.50 -6.20 -35.89
C LYS A 454 12.64 -5.90 -34.66
N LEU A 455 13.31 -5.58 -33.55
CA LEU A 455 12.92 -4.76 -32.40
C LEU A 455 13.49 -5.39 -31.12
N ASN A 456 14.64 -4.86 -30.69
CA ASN A 456 15.38 -5.29 -29.52
C ASN A 456 14.60 -4.93 -28.23
N ILE A 457 13.71 -5.82 -27.76
CA ILE A 457 12.86 -5.60 -26.57
C ILE A 457 12.93 -6.82 -25.65
N ASN A 458 14.09 -6.97 -25.00
CA ASN A 458 14.23 -7.61 -23.69
C ASN A 458 15.58 -7.22 -23.09
N SER A 459 15.56 -6.37 -22.07
CA SER A 459 16.70 -6.12 -21.19
C SER A 459 16.64 -7.10 -20.02
N GLU A 460 17.48 -8.13 -20.03
CA GLU A 460 17.68 -9.00 -18.86
C GLU A 460 18.52 -8.27 -17.80
N GLU A 461 17.88 -7.34 -17.09
CA GLU A 461 18.46 -6.62 -15.94
C GLU A 461 18.33 -7.44 -14.65
N GLN A 462 18.91 -8.64 -14.66
CA GLN A 462 19.11 -9.49 -13.48
C GLN A 462 20.15 -10.56 -13.79
N LEU A 463 21.28 -10.53 -13.08
CA LEU A 463 22.45 -11.43 -13.16
C LEU A 463 23.41 -11.24 -14.36
N ALA A 464 24.18 -10.14 -14.34
CA ALA A 464 25.49 -10.08 -15.01
C ALA A 464 26.48 -9.19 -14.23
N ASP A 465 27.72 -9.64 -14.10
CA ASP A 465 28.78 -9.00 -13.31
C ASP A 465 29.29 -7.70 -14.00
N PRO A 466 29.40 -6.54 -13.33
CA PRO A 466 29.71 -5.25 -13.98
C PRO A 466 31.04 -5.16 -14.75
N ALA A 467 31.96 -6.11 -14.55
CA ALA A 467 33.20 -6.19 -15.32
C ALA A 467 32.98 -6.69 -16.77
N TYR A 468 32.03 -7.61 -16.97
CA TYR A 468 31.82 -8.27 -18.27
C TYR A 468 31.15 -7.37 -19.30
N SER A 469 30.20 -6.53 -18.86
CA SER A 469 29.49 -5.58 -19.74
C SER A 469 30.41 -4.51 -20.33
N LYS A 470 31.39 -4.03 -19.55
CA LYS A 470 32.43 -3.09 -20.04
C LYS A 470 33.38 -3.72 -21.05
N HIS A 471 33.71 -5.01 -20.94
CA HIS A 471 34.55 -5.69 -21.92
C HIS A 471 33.86 -5.76 -23.30
N MET A 472 32.60 -6.22 -23.31
CA MET A 472 31.76 -6.30 -24.52
C MET A 472 31.53 -4.93 -25.20
N GLN A 473 31.39 -3.85 -24.43
CA GLN A 473 31.34 -2.49 -25.01
C GLN A 473 32.67 -2.07 -25.64
N ARG A 474 33.81 -2.52 -25.09
CA ARG A 474 35.13 -2.17 -25.62
C ARG A 474 35.48 -2.95 -26.90
N GLU A 475 35.12 -4.24 -26.94
CA GLU A 475 35.27 -5.06 -28.15
C GLU A 475 34.34 -4.61 -29.28
N SER A 476 33.09 -4.26 -29.00
CA SER A 476 32.19 -3.74 -30.03
C SER A 476 32.67 -2.41 -30.62
N LEU A 477 33.21 -1.51 -29.79
CA LEU A 477 33.88 -0.28 -30.27
C LEU A 477 35.12 -0.55 -31.13
N GLN A 478 35.92 -1.56 -30.78
CA GLN A 478 37.10 -1.95 -31.56
C GLN A 478 36.71 -2.59 -32.90
N GLN A 479 35.69 -3.45 -32.94
CA GLN A 479 35.15 -4.00 -34.19
C GLN A 479 34.57 -2.90 -35.11
N LEU A 480 33.86 -1.92 -34.54
CA LEU A 480 33.29 -0.82 -35.32
C LEU A 480 34.39 0.10 -35.87
N LYS A 481 35.47 0.33 -35.10
CA LYS A 481 36.66 1.07 -35.57
C LYS A 481 37.41 0.33 -36.67
N GLN A 482 37.56 -0.99 -36.58
CA GLN A 482 38.15 -1.80 -37.65
C GLN A 482 37.28 -1.81 -38.91
N GLY A 483 35.95 -1.96 -38.76
CA GLY A 483 35.01 -1.94 -39.87
C GLY A 483 34.93 -0.61 -40.62
N LEU A 484 35.18 0.52 -39.94
CA LEU A 484 35.29 1.84 -40.58
C LEU A 484 36.64 2.04 -41.28
N MET A 485 37.72 1.43 -40.80
CA MET A 485 39.04 1.49 -41.45
C MET A 485 39.22 0.49 -42.61
N SER A 486 38.32 -0.48 -42.77
CA SER A 486 38.31 -1.40 -43.92
C SER A 486 37.45 -0.92 -45.11
N LEU A 487 36.84 0.27 -45.03
CA LEU A 487 36.08 0.84 -46.15
C LEU A 487 37.03 1.45 -47.18
N PRO A 488 36.96 1.06 -48.47
CA PRO A 488 37.75 1.70 -49.53
C PRO A 488 37.34 3.17 -49.70
N VAL A 489 38.32 4.05 -49.91
CA VAL A 489 38.08 5.46 -50.23
C VAL A 489 37.33 5.54 -51.58
N PRO A 490 36.18 6.24 -51.67
CA PRO A 490 35.39 6.28 -52.90
C PRO A 490 36.10 7.12 -53.97
N LYS A 491 36.30 6.52 -55.14
CA LYS A 491 36.53 7.25 -56.40
C LYS A 491 35.19 7.38 -57.11
N ASN A 492 34.75 8.60 -57.34
CA ASN A 492 33.54 8.90 -58.12
C ASN A 492 33.96 9.46 -59.49
N ASP A 493 34.14 8.56 -60.46
CA ASP A 493 34.27 8.96 -61.86
C ASP A 493 32.88 8.97 -62.49
N PHE A 494 32.26 10.15 -62.57
CA PHE A 494 31.06 10.40 -63.37
C PHE A 494 31.28 11.65 -64.22
N GLU A 495 31.47 11.45 -65.53
CA GLU A 495 31.60 12.52 -66.51
C GLU A 495 30.22 13.17 -66.74
N ILE A 496 30.02 14.35 -66.15
CA ILE A 496 28.83 15.18 -66.37
C ILE A 496 29.20 16.21 -67.44
N VAL A 497 28.67 16.05 -68.64
CA VAL A 497 28.84 17.03 -69.73
C VAL A 497 27.96 18.25 -69.43
N LEU A 498 28.57 19.37 -69.03
CA LEU A 498 27.90 20.66 -68.91
C LEU A 498 27.77 21.32 -70.30
N PRO A 499 26.63 21.95 -70.62
CA PRO A 499 26.55 22.90 -71.74
C PRO A 499 27.33 24.18 -71.44
N GLU A 500 28.07 24.70 -72.42
CA GLU A 500 29.08 25.79 -72.31
C GLU A 500 28.57 27.17 -71.82
N ASN A 501 27.28 27.33 -71.50
CA ASN A 501 26.70 28.63 -71.14
C ASN A 501 26.50 28.84 -69.62
N ALA A 502 26.92 27.91 -68.76
CA ALA A 502 26.69 27.98 -67.31
C ALA A 502 27.89 28.50 -66.49
N GLU A 503 29.08 28.66 -67.09
CA GLU A 503 30.27 29.09 -66.35
C GLU A 503 30.30 30.60 -66.08
N MET A 504 29.66 31.40 -66.93
CA MET A 504 29.71 32.87 -66.85
C MET A 504 28.77 33.49 -65.80
N GLU A 505 27.82 32.74 -65.23
CA GLU A 505 26.93 33.23 -64.15
C GLU A 505 27.45 32.91 -62.74
N LEU A 506 28.46 32.05 -62.59
CA LEU A 506 28.96 31.65 -61.27
C LEU A 506 30.15 32.49 -60.77
N GLU A 507 31.02 33.00 -61.66
CA GLU A 507 32.18 33.82 -61.27
C GLU A 507 31.80 35.15 -60.59
N GLU A 508 30.60 35.71 -60.82
CA GLU A 508 30.17 36.94 -60.12
C GLU A 508 29.81 36.71 -58.64
N THR A 509 29.58 35.45 -58.21
CA THR A 509 29.09 35.16 -56.85
C THR A 509 30.16 34.85 -55.81
N GLU A 510 31.43 34.66 -56.21
CA GLU A 510 32.54 34.38 -55.27
C GLU A 510 33.18 35.65 -54.67
N ALA A 511 32.72 36.85 -55.05
CA ALA A 511 33.37 38.12 -54.70
C ALA A 511 33.09 38.66 -53.27
N GLU A 512 32.03 38.20 -52.57
CA GLU A 512 31.72 38.65 -51.21
C GLU A 512 32.02 37.59 -50.14
N SER A 513 33.31 37.40 -49.84
CA SER A 513 33.80 36.59 -48.71
C SER A 513 33.65 37.32 -47.36
N GLY A 514 32.41 37.56 -46.95
CA GLY A 514 32.07 38.02 -45.60
C GLY A 514 32.22 36.90 -44.57
N PHE A 515 33.00 37.14 -43.49
CA PHE A 515 33.13 36.20 -42.37
C PHE A 515 31.77 35.94 -41.71
N ILE A 516 31.29 34.70 -41.77
CA ILE A 516 30.01 34.30 -41.19
C ILE A 516 30.21 33.98 -39.70
N GLU A 517 29.82 34.90 -38.81
CA GLU A 517 29.77 34.67 -37.35
C GLU A 517 28.94 33.42 -37.04
N ASP A 518 29.39 32.62 -36.07
CA ASP A 518 28.79 31.34 -35.76
C ASP A 518 27.33 31.54 -35.28
N SER A 519 26.40 30.68 -35.72
CA SER A 519 24.96 30.89 -35.45
C SER A 519 24.63 31.03 -33.95
N ALA A 520 25.41 30.36 -33.09
CA ALA A 520 25.33 30.46 -31.64
C ALA A 520 25.78 31.83 -31.10
N GLU A 521 26.78 32.47 -31.72
CA GLU A 521 27.24 33.82 -31.36
C GLU A 521 26.24 34.88 -31.82
N VAL A 522 25.66 34.73 -33.01
CA VAL A 522 24.56 35.60 -33.50
C VAL A 522 23.33 35.50 -32.59
N GLU A 523 22.97 34.30 -32.12
CA GLU A 523 21.89 34.14 -31.13
C GLU A 523 22.27 34.71 -29.76
N ALA A 524 23.48 34.46 -29.27
CA ALA A 524 23.96 35.01 -27.99
C ALA A 524 23.99 36.54 -28.00
N ARG A 525 24.43 37.16 -29.10
CA ARG A 525 24.44 38.62 -29.29
C ARG A 525 23.02 39.19 -29.37
N LYS A 526 22.10 38.52 -30.08
CA LYS A 526 20.67 38.89 -30.10
C LYS A 526 19.99 38.71 -28.75
N GLN A 527 20.41 37.73 -27.94
CA GLN A 527 19.97 37.58 -26.55
C GLN A 527 20.54 38.71 -25.70
N ALA A 528 21.84 38.97 -25.74
CA ALA A 528 22.49 40.06 -24.99
C ALA A 528 21.89 41.45 -25.30
N ILE A 529 21.53 41.73 -26.56
CA ILE A 529 20.84 42.96 -26.95
C ILE A 529 19.45 43.03 -26.30
N ARG A 530 18.62 41.98 -26.45
CA ARG A 530 17.29 41.91 -25.82
C ARG A 530 17.35 41.98 -24.30
N ASP A 531 18.42 41.46 -23.70
CA ASP A 531 18.60 41.45 -22.25
C ASP A 531 19.04 42.83 -21.74
N ALA A 532 19.94 43.51 -22.47
CA ALA A 532 20.31 44.90 -22.21
C ALA A 532 19.14 45.89 -22.44
N GLU A 533 18.28 45.64 -23.43
CA GLU A 533 17.03 46.38 -23.64
C GLU A 533 16.07 46.19 -22.46
N ARG A 534 15.84 44.94 -22.02
CA ARG A 534 15.04 44.65 -20.81
C ARG A 534 15.63 45.29 -19.55
N GLU A 535 16.94 45.35 -19.38
CA GLU A 535 17.57 46.05 -18.27
C GLU A 535 17.39 47.57 -18.32
N LYS A 536 17.47 48.19 -19.50
CA LYS A 536 17.17 49.63 -19.69
C LYS A 536 15.71 49.93 -19.37
N GLU A 537 14.79 49.13 -19.89
CA GLU A 537 13.36 49.25 -19.56
C GLU A 537 13.10 49.08 -18.05
N LEU A 538 13.75 48.10 -17.40
CA LEU A 538 13.59 47.85 -15.97
C LEU A 538 14.09 49.04 -15.13
N LYS A 539 15.21 49.69 -15.52
CA LYS A 539 15.73 50.90 -14.87
C LYS A 539 14.77 52.10 -14.98
N LEU A 540 13.98 52.19 -16.04
CA LEU A 540 12.93 53.20 -16.24
C LEU A 540 11.63 52.89 -15.46
N ARG A 541 11.46 51.68 -14.90
CA ARG A 541 10.28 51.35 -14.08
C ARG A 541 10.44 51.83 -12.64
N HIS A 542 9.31 51.92 -11.94
CA HIS A 542 9.25 52.18 -10.51
C HIS A 542 9.99 51.10 -9.69
N THR A 543 10.48 51.49 -8.52
CA THR A 543 11.35 50.67 -7.65
C THR A 543 10.70 49.37 -7.15
N ALA A 544 9.37 49.27 -7.08
CA ALA A 544 8.67 48.06 -6.63
C ALA A 544 8.63 46.94 -7.69
N VAL A 545 8.65 47.24 -9.00
CA VAL A 545 8.91 46.25 -10.06
C VAL A 545 10.38 45.85 -10.05
N GLN A 546 11.30 46.83 -9.97
CA GLN A 546 12.74 46.56 -9.93
C GLN A 546 13.12 45.60 -8.78
N ARG A 547 12.53 45.80 -7.60
CA ARG A 547 12.74 44.97 -6.39
C ARG A 547 11.82 43.75 -6.32
N SER A 548 10.97 43.50 -7.32
CA SER A 548 9.99 42.39 -7.36
C SER A 548 9.11 42.28 -6.10
N LEU A 549 8.74 43.42 -5.52
CA LEU A 549 7.93 43.45 -4.29
C LEU A 549 6.46 43.04 -4.55
N PRO A 550 5.74 42.52 -3.55
CA PRO A 550 4.32 42.22 -3.67
C PRO A 550 3.51 43.46 -4.05
N ARG A 551 2.77 43.39 -5.17
CA ARG A 551 1.84 44.42 -5.64
C ARG A 551 0.39 43.92 -5.51
N PRO A 552 -0.58 44.81 -5.22
CA PRO A 552 -2.00 44.44 -5.19
C PRO A 552 -2.48 43.97 -6.57
N THR A 553 -3.46 43.08 -6.61
CA THR A 553 -4.11 42.63 -7.87
C THR A 553 -5.40 43.37 -8.18
N GLU A 554 -5.93 44.08 -7.19
CA GLU A 554 -7.11 44.94 -7.27
C GLU A 554 -6.66 46.28 -6.67
N VAL A 555 -6.73 47.36 -7.46
CA VAL A 555 -6.32 48.69 -7.00
C VAL A 555 -7.54 49.37 -6.38
N ASN A 556 -7.34 49.98 -5.20
CA ASN A 556 -8.42 50.59 -4.46
C ASN A 556 -8.48 52.11 -4.71
N GLU A 557 -9.42 52.53 -5.55
CA GLU A 557 -9.65 53.93 -5.90
C GLU A 557 -10.23 54.77 -4.73
N SER A 558 -10.81 54.13 -3.70
CA SER A 558 -11.39 54.82 -2.51
C SER A 558 -10.37 55.45 -1.55
N VAL A 559 -9.10 55.50 -1.94
CA VAL A 559 -8.03 56.22 -1.23
C VAL A 559 -8.04 57.72 -1.56
N LEU A 560 -8.63 58.11 -2.70
CA LEU A 560 -8.89 59.50 -3.07
C LEU A 560 -10.06 60.07 -2.26
N ARG A 561 -10.02 61.37 -1.96
CA ARG A 561 -11.15 62.05 -1.31
C ARG A 561 -12.28 62.20 -2.33
N PRO A 562 -13.57 62.05 -1.92
CA PRO A 562 -14.68 62.40 -2.79
C PRO A 562 -14.59 63.87 -3.20
N ALA A 563 -14.79 64.19 -4.48
CA ALA A 563 -14.71 65.55 -5.05
C ALA A 563 -15.78 66.55 -4.54
N SER A 564 -16.46 66.22 -3.43
CA SER A 564 -17.55 66.97 -2.80
C SER A 564 -17.16 67.58 -1.43
N MET A 565 -15.86 67.60 -1.10
CA MET A 565 -15.32 68.14 0.15
C MET A 565 -14.72 69.55 -0.04
N GLU A 566 -14.53 70.25 1.08
CA GLU A 566 -14.02 71.63 1.20
C GLU A 566 -12.70 71.92 0.46
N PRO A 567 -12.40 73.19 0.11
CA PRO A 567 -11.15 73.57 -0.54
C PRO A 567 -9.93 73.09 0.27
N LEU A 568 -9.12 72.24 -0.37
CA LEU A 568 -7.95 71.61 0.22
C LEU A 568 -6.85 72.65 0.50
N LEU A 569 -6.18 72.51 1.64
CA LEU A 569 -4.92 73.22 1.90
C LEU A 569 -3.83 72.77 0.91
N ASP A 570 -2.87 73.62 0.55
CA ASP A 570 -1.83 73.30 -0.45
C ASP A 570 -1.11 71.96 -0.18
N PHE A 571 -0.81 71.66 1.10
CA PHE A 571 -0.25 70.38 1.51
C PHE A 571 -1.17 69.18 1.23
N GLN A 572 -2.48 69.34 1.44
CA GLN A 572 -3.48 68.31 1.18
C GLN A 572 -3.73 68.13 -0.33
N LEU A 573 -3.63 69.21 -1.11
CA LEU A 573 -3.69 69.16 -2.57
C LEU A 573 -2.49 68.41 -3.15
N ALA A 574 -1.28 68.66 -2.64
CA ALA A 574 -0.09 67.89 -2.99
C ALA A 574 -0.23 66.40 -2.62
N GLU A 575 -0.78 66.10 -1.43
CA GLU A 575 -1.08 64.73 -0.98
C GLU A 575 -2.08 64.02 -1.91
N GLU A 576 -3.09 64.73 -2.42
CA GLU A 576 -4.11 64.22 -3.36
C GLU A 576 -3.48 63.88 -4.74
N LEU A 577 -2.66 64.78 -5.28
CA LEU A 577 -1.95 64.59 -6.56
C LEU A 577 -0.99 63.40 -6.52
N ILE A 578 -0.23 63.24 -5.42
CA ILE A 578 0.67 62.10 -5.21
C ILE A 578 -0.12 60.78 -5.18
N LYS A 579 -1.32 60.77 -4.58
CA LYS A 579 -2.19 59.57 -4.56
C LYS A 579 -2.76 59.25 -5.95
N GLN A 580 -3.11 60.25 -6.74
CA GLN A 580 -3.60 60.05 -8.12
C GLN A 580 -2.51 59.41 -8.98
N GLU A 581 -1.29 59.98 -9.00
CA GLU A 581 -0.14 59.40 -9.72
C GLU A 581 0.23 57.99 -9.19
N MET A 582 0.11 57.74 -7.88
CA MET A 582 0.29 56.40 -7.33
C MET A 582 -0.72 55.38 -7.90
N ILE A 583 -1.98 55.77 -8.10
CA ILE A 583 -3.02 54.90 -8.66
C ILE A 583 -2.77 54.65 -10.16
N THR A 584 -2.41 55.68 -10.95
CA THR A 584 -2.10 55.50 -12.39
C THR A 584 -0.94 54.51 -12.59
N MET A 585 0.12 54.63 -11.79
CA MET A 585 1.25 53.69 -11.77
C MET A 585 0.78 52.26 -11.46
N LEU A 586 -0.02 52.06 -10.41
CA LEU A 586 -0.49 50.73 -10.03
C LEU A 586 -1.37 50.06 -11.11
N HIS A 587 -2.22 50.80 -11.82
CA HIS A 587 -3.00 50.25 -12.94
C HIS A 587 -2.09 49.86 -14.12
N TYR A 588 -1.10 50.69 -14.44
CA TYR A 588 -0.11 50.40 -15.49
C TYR A 588 0.73 49.14 -15.15
N ASP A 589 1.14 49.02 -13.89
CA ASP A 589 1.93 47.89 -13.40
C ASP A 589 1.14 46.57 -13.38
N CYS A 590 -0.12 46.59 -12.96
CA CYS A 590 -0.97 45.40 -12.97
C CYS A 590 -1.19 44.85 -14.38
N LEU A 591 -1.28 45.74 -15.39
CA LEU A 591 -1.51 45.38 -16.77
C LEU A 591 -0.24 44.87 -17.47
N HIS A 592 0.88 45.60 -17.37
CA HIS A 592 2.12 45.25 -18.08
C HIS A 592 3.04 44.31 -17.29
N HIS A 593 2.99 44.33 -15.96
CA HIS A 593 3.90 43.60 -15.07
C HIS A 593 3.15 42.87 -13.95
N PRO A 594 2.26 41.90 -14.27
CA PRO A 594 1.48 41.19 -13.27
C PRO A 594 2.36 40.50 -12.22
N SER A 595 1.96 40.57 -10.95
CA SER A 595 2.70 39.90 -9.86
C SER A 595 2.74 38.38 -10.05
N ALA A 596 3.73 37.69 -9.48
CA ALA A 596 3.86 36.23 -9.61
C ALA A 596 2.58 35.48 -9.20
N ASN A 597 1.84 36.00 -8.21
CA ASN A 597 0.53 35.48 -7.82
C ASN A 597 -0.52 35.68 -8.92
N ALA A 598 -0.63 36.88 -9.51
CA ALA A 598 -1.53 37.16 -10.63
C ALA A 598 -1.20 36.30 -11.87
N ALA A 599 0.07 36.21 -12.25
CA ALA A 599 0.54 35.36 -13.34
C ALA A 599 0.18 33.87 -13.10
N SER A 600 0.28 33.38 -11.87
CA SER A 600 -0.14 32.02 -11.51
C SER A 600 -1.66 31.81 -11.56
N GLN A 601 -2.45 32.85 -11.31
CA GLN A 601 -3.91 32.82 -11.45
C GLN A 601 -4.32 32.81 -12.93
N LEU A 602 -3.71 33.65 -13.79
CA LEU A 602 -3.90 33.60 -15.24
C LEU A 602 -3.58 32.21 -15.81
N GLN A 603 -2.46 31.61 -15.40
CA GLN A 603 -2.06 30.25 -15.82
C GLN A 603 -3.09 29.17 -15.38
N ARG A 604 -3.70 29.31 -14.20
CA ARG A 604 -4.77 28.41 -13.72
C ARG A 604 -6.13 28.67 -14.40
N GLY A 605 -6.37 29.88 -14.90
CA GLY A 605 -7.62 30.31 -15.54
C GLY A 605 -8.02 29.50 -16.78
N LYS A 606 -7.07 28.82 -17.45
CA LYS A 606 -7.30 27.96 -18.64
C LYS A 606 -8.31 26.80 -18.45
N THR A 607 -8.84 26.61 -17.25
CA THR A 607 -9.85 25.59 -16.91
C THR A 607 -11.16 26.14 -16.29
N ARG A 608 -11.31 27.46 -16.12
CA ARG A 608 -12.51 28.07 -15.51
C ARG A 608 -12.92 29.41 -16.14
N GLY A 609 -13.81 29.33 -17.13
CA GLY A 609 -14.83 30.35 -17.45
C GLY A 609 -14.37 31.75 -17.93
N PRO A 610 -15.28 32.55 -18.49
CA PRO A 610 -14.97 33.89 -19.04
C PRO A 610 -14.80 34.98 -17.97
N THR A 611 -14.97 34.68 -16.67
CA THR A 611 -14.89 35.66 -15.58
C THR A 611 -13.47 36.09 -15.21
N SER A 612 -12.42 35.49 -15.79
CA SER A 612 -11.03 35.89 -15.54
C SER A 612 -10.58 37.10 -16.39
N THR A 613 -11.40 37.57 -17.34
CA THR A 613 -11.02 38.64 -18.28
C THR A 613 -11.39 40.03 -17.77
N SER A 614 -12.24 40.15 -16.74
CA SER A 614 -12.77 41.44 -16.26
C SER A 614 -11.71 42.38 -15.67
N ASN A 615 -10.72 41.84 -14.95
CA ASN A 615 -9.79 42.68 -14.18
C ASN A 615 -8.80 43.44 -15.08
N ASN A 616 -8.47 42.90 -16.26
CA ASN A 616 -7.66 43.65 -17.23
C ASN A 616 -8.48 44.78 -17.88
N ALA A 617 -9.78 44.58 -18.10
CA ALA A 617 -10.64 45.60 -18.70
C ALA A 617 -10.74 46.86 -17.83
N SER A 618 -10.88 46.73 -16.50
CA SER A 618 -10.89 47.87 -15.58
C SER A 618 -9.57 48.65 -15.57
N HIS A 619 -8.43 47.95 -15.65
CA HIS A 619 -7.13 48.63 -15.76
C HIS A 619 -6.97 49.38 -17.09
N ILE A 620 -7.42 48.80 -18.21
CA ILE A 620 -7.44 49.47 -19.52
C ILE A 620 -8.31 50.73 -19.46
N THR A 621 -9.57 50.63 -19.04
CA THR A 621 -10.51 51.77 -18.98
C THR A 621 -9.99 52.90 -18.10
N TYR A 622 -9.34 52.60 -16.98
CA TYR A 622 -8.72 53.63 -16.14
C TYR A 622 -7.55 54.32 -16.85
N LEU A 623 -6.64 53.58 -17.49
CA LEU A 623 -5.47 54.14 -18.19
C LEU A 623 -5.84 54.91 -19.47
N GLU A 624 -6.97 54.59 -20.10
CA GLU A 624 -7.54 55.40 -21.20
C GLU A 624 -7.97 56.80 -20.71
N SER A 625 -8.43 56.92 -19.46
CA SER A 625 -8.78 58.21 -18.84
C SER A 625 -7.60 58.92 -18.17
N HIS A 626 -6.62 58.17 -17.66
CA HIS A 626 -5.45 58.68 -16.94
C HIS A 626 -4.16 58.07 -17.53
N SER A 627 -3.63 58.69 -18.58
CA SER A 627 -2.47 58.18 -19.31
C SER A 627 -1.19 58.21 -18.48
N TYR A 628 -0.56 57.05 -18.25
CA TYR A 628 0.74 56.96 -17.61
C TYR A 628 1.85 57.57 -18.49
N LYS A 629 2.65 58.48 -17.93
CA LYS A 629 3.80 59.10 -18.60
C LYS A 629 5.11 58.49 -18.08
N PRO A 630 5.98 57.93 -18.94
CA PRO A 630 7.31 57.49 -18.51
C PRO A 630 8.20 58.70 -18.20
N ILE A 631 8.87 58.67 -17.04
CA ILE A 631 9.77 59.72 -16.56
C ILE A 631 11.21 59.42 -17.02
N SER A 632 11.99 60.45 -17.37
CA SER A 632 13.40 60.30 -17.75
C SER A 632 14.29 59.84 -16.58
N THR A 633 15.38 59.12 -16.87
CA THR A 633 16.39 58.80 -15.84
C THR A 633 17.04 60.06 -15.26
N GLU A 634 17.19 61.11 -16.06
CA GLU A 634 17.81 62.38 -15.64
C GLU A 634 16.92 63.14 -14.65
N GLU A 635 15.61 63.20 -14.92
CA GLU A 635 14.60 63.79 -14.01
C GLU A 635 14.54 63.00 -12.69
N MET A 636 14.61 61.67 -12.76
CA MET A 636 14.66 60.79 -11.59
C MET A 636 15.93 60.96 -10.75
N GLU A 637 17.07 61.33 -11.34
CA GLU A 637 18.31 61.61 -10.62
C GLU A 637 18.29 63.01 -9.99
N GLN A 638 17.77 64.01 -10.70
CA GLN A 638 17.54 65.35 -10.15
C GLN A 638 16.55 65.32 -8.97
N ALA A 639 15.45 64.59 -9.09
CA ALA A 639 14.48 64.42 -8.00
C ALA A 639 15.07 63.70 -6.78
N LYS A 640 15.94 62.69 -6.97
CA LYS A 640 16.67 62.04 -5.86
C LYS A 640 17.63 63.01 -5.17
N ALA A 641 18.32 63.86 -5.92
CA ALA A 641 19.24 64.85 -5.36
C ALA A 641 18.49 65.91 -4.54
N ALA A 642 17.34 66.39 -5.04
CA ALA A 642 16.45 67.30 -4.31
C ALA A 642 15.93 66.66 -3.01
N LEU A 643 15.37 65.44 -3.09
CA LEU A 643 14.91 64.70 -1.91
C LEU A 643 16.02 64.43 -0.90
N ALA A 644 17.25 64.14 -1.34
CA ALA A 644 18.38 63.95 -0.44
C ALA A 644 18.72 65.26 0.32
N ALA A 645 18.70 66.41 -0.37
CA ALA A 645 18.90 67.70 0.26
C ALA A 645 17.79 68.05 1.27
N GLU A 646 16.52 67.81 0.91
CA GLU A 646 15.38 67.99 1.83
C GLU A 646 15.45 67.04 3.04
N MET A 647 15.84 65.77 2.84
CA MET A 647 15.99 64.80 3.92
C MET A 647 17.05 65.24 4.94
N GLU A 648 18.18 65.79 4.50
CA GLU A 648 19.19 66.32 5.42
C GLU A 648 18.69 67.55 6.20
N VAL A 649 17.90 68.43 5.57
CA VAL A 649 17.22 69.54 6.27
C VAL A 649 16.22 69.02 7.31
N VAL A 650 15.44 67.98 6.99
CA VAL A 650 14.48 67.36 7.93
C VAL A 650 15.17 66.63 9.07
N LYS A 651 16.26 65.89 8.81
CA LYS A 651 17.10 65.27 9.85
C LYS A 651 17.61 66.31 10.84
N ALA A 652 18.18 67.40 10.33
CA ALA A 652 18.68 68.51 11.14
C ALA A 652 17.55 69.20 11.93
N GLY A 653 16.39 69.44 11.31
CA GLY A 653 15.24 70.11 11.93
C GLY A 653 14.50 69.28 12.99
N MET A 654 14.46 67.95 12.85
CA MET A 654 13.81 67.05 13.81
C MET A 654 14.76 66.48 14.88
N GLY A 655 16.07 66.72 14.77
CA GLY A 655 17.07 66.23 15.71
C GLY A 655 17.25 64.70 15.69
N HIS A 656 16.81 64.03 14.63
CA HIS A 656 16.97 62.60 14.44
C HIS A 656 18.24 62.31 13.63
N GLY A 657 19.21 61.64 14.24
CA GLY A 657 20.32 61.03 13.51
C GLY A 657 19.85 59.83 12.66
N ASP A 658 20.78 59.13 12.01
CA ASP A 658 20.42 57.97 11.19
C ASP A 658 19.77 56.87 12.05
N LEU A 659 18.49 56.58 11.78
CA LEU A 659 17.75 55.52 12.48
C LEU A 659 18.36 54.16 12.16
N SER A 660 18.75 53.41 13.19
CA SER A 660 19.13 51.99 13.05
C SER A 660 18.00 51.19 12.41
N MET A 661 18.37 50.24 11.54
CA MET A 661 17.44 49.28 10.94
C MET A 661 16.66 48.50 12.01
N GLU A 662 17.24 48.29 13.19
CA GLU A 662 16.57 47.64 14.34
C GLU A 662 15.46 48.53 14.91
N ALA A 663 15.71 49.83 15.09
CA ALA A 663 14.71 50.78 15.57
C ALA A 663 13.56 50.94 14.55
N TYR A 664 13.87 50.98 13.25
CA TYR A 664 12.86 50.92 12.19
C TYR A 664 12.03 49.62 12.28
N SER A 665 12.69 48.47 12.48
CA SER A 665 12.02 47.17 12.54
C SER A 665 11.08 47.06 13.73
N GLN A 666 11.48 47.58 14.91
CA GLN A 666 10.62 47.63 16.10
C GLN A 666 9.37 48.49 15.88
N VAL A 667 9.55 49.74 15.41
CA VAL A 667 8.41 50.64 15.11
C VAL A 667 7.51 50.05 14.01
N TRP A 668 8.09 49.40 13.00
CA TRP A 668 7.35 48.71 11.96
C TRP A 668 6.53 47.53 12.51
N GLU A 669 7.08 46.69 13.39
CA GLU A 669 6.37 45.59 14.02
C GLU A 669 5.23 46.07 14.93
N GLU A 670 5.43 47.16 15.69
CA GLU A 670 4.38 47.79 16.48
C GLU A 670 3.25 48.34 15.59
N CYS A 671 3.57 49.10 14.54
CA CYS A 671 2.60 49.61 13.58
C CYS A 671 1.87 48.48 12.84
N TYR A 672 2.56 47.42 12.44
CA TYR A 672 1.96 46.27 11.76
C TYR A 672 1.09 45.43 12.70
N GLY A 673 1.49 45.29 13.97
CA GLY A 673 0.70 44.65 15.03
C GLY A 673 -0.63 45.38 15.31
N GLN A 674 -0.66 46.70 15.11
CA GLN A 674 -1.88 47.52 15.16
C GLN A 674 -2.78 47.36 13.92
N VAL A 675 -2.36 46.69 12.85
CA VAL A 675 -3.15 46.52 11.62
C VAL A 675 -3.83 45.14 11.56
N LEU A 676 -5.16 45.16 11.38
CA LEU A 676 -6.03 44.00 11.37
C LEU A 676 -6.77 43.90 10.03
N TYR A 677 -6.79 42.72 9.42
CA TYR A 677 -7.58 42.47 8.20
C TYR A 677 -8.97 41.95 8.56
N LEU A 678 -10.03 42.60 8.08
CA LEU A 678 -11.41 42.16 8.29
C LEU A 678 -11.89 41.29 7.11
N PRO A 679 -12.07 39.96 7.28
CA PRO A 679 -12.40 39.07 6.17
C PRO A 679 -13.79 39.31 5.55
N THR A 680 -14.72 39.87 6.33
CA THR A 680 -16.09 40.16 5.91
C THR A 680 -16.21 41.46 5.09
N GLN A 681 -15.32 42.42 5.32
CA GLN A 681 -15.31 43.73 4.66
C GLN A 681 -14.19 43.88 3.62
N ASN A 682 -13.31 42.88 3.48
CA ASN A 682 -12.07 42.91 2.69
C ASN A 682 -11.20 44.18 2.94
N ARG A 683 -11.22 44.70 4.17
CA ARG A 683 -10.58 45.97 4.53
C ARG A 683 -9.61 45.79 5.69
N TYR A 684 -8.50 46.53 5.66
CA TYR A 684 -7.61 46.68 6.80
C TYR A 684 -8.09 47.83 7.72
N THR A 685 -8.17 47.56 9.01
CA THR A 685 -8.54 48.51 10.06
C THR A 685 -7.50 48.49 11.19
N ARG A 686 -7.50 49.53 12.05
CA ARG A 686 -6.66 49.50 13.26
C ARG A 686 -7.29 48.58 14.31
N ALA A 687 -6.48 47.78 14.99
CA ALA A 687 -6.92 46.79 15.97
C ALA A 687 -7.73 47.39 17.14
N ASN A 688 -7.55 48.68 17.43
CA ASN A 688 -8.29 49.43 18.45
C ASN A 688 -9.71 49.85 17.99
N LEU A 689 -9.98 49.86 16.68
CA LEU A 689 -11.26 50.24 16.08
C LEU A 689 -12.11 49.01 15.68
N ALA A 690 -11.54 47.80 15.74
CA ALA A 690 -12.22 46.56 15.37
C ALA A 690 -12.98 45.97 16.57
N SER A 691 -14.17 45.39 16.32
CA SER A 691 -14.91 44.73 17.40
C SER A 691 -14.21 43.44 17.85
N LYS A 692 -14.55 42.94 19.05
CA LYS A 692 -14.04 41.66 19.55
C LYS A 692 -14.35 40.49 18.60
N LYS A 693 -15.49 40.54 17.90
CA LYS A 693 -15.90 39.53 16.91
C LYS A 693 -15.00 39.60 15.67
N ASP A 694 -14.81 40.78 15.12
CA ASP A 694 -13.97 41.03 13.94
C ASP A 694 -12.50 40.62 14.20
N ARG A 695 -12.02 40.84 15.42
CA ARG A 695 -10.68 40.40 15.86
C ARG A 695 -10.55 38.88 15.90
N ILE A 696 -11.58 38.14 16.31
CA ILE A 696 -11.60 36.68 16.27
C ILE A 696 -11.59 36.19 14.82
N GLU A 697 -12.49 36.69 13.97
CA GLU A 697 -12.59 36.30 12.55
C GLU A 697 -11.26 36.57 11.80
N SER A 698 -10.58 37.68 12.09
CA SER A 698 -9.25 37.99 11.54
C SER A 698 -8.16 37.01 12.01
N LEU A 699 -8.14 36.67 13.31
CA LEU A 699 -7.18 35.72 13.87
C LEU A 699 -7.42 34.29 13.38
N GLU A 700 -8.67 33.86 13.23
CA GLU A 700 -9.03 32.60 12.58
C GLU A 700 -8.52 32.54 11.14
N LYS A 701 -8.68 33.64 10.38
CA LYS A 701 -8.17 33.72 9.01
C LYS A 701 -6.63 33.67 8.96
N LYS A 702 -5.93 34.38 9.85
CA LYS A 702 -4.46 34.29 9.99
C LYS A 702 -4.01 32.86 10.36
N LEU A 703 -4.72 32.20 11.27
CA LEU A 703 -4.44 30.82 11.68
C LEU A 703 -4.61 29.83 10.51
N GLU A 704 -5.68 29.97 9.71
CA GLU A 704 -5.92 29.09 8.56
C GLU A 704 -4.90 29.33 7.43
N VAL A 705 -4.48 30.58 7.20
CA VAL A 705 -3.34 30.89 6.32
C VAL A 705 -2.06 30.21 6.83
N ASN A 706 -1.75 30.32 8.12
CA ASN A 706 -0.58 29.68 8.73
C ASN A 706 -0.63 28.15 8.64
N ARG A 707 -1.81 27.52 8.75
CA ARG A 707 -1.99 26.08 8.44
C ARG A 707 -1.70 25.76 6.98
N GLY A 708 -2.12 26.62 6.05
CA GLY A 708 -1.77 26.54 4.64
C GLY A 708 -0.25 26.58 4.41
N HIS A 709 0.45 27.55 5.01
CA HIS A 709 1.90 27.65 4.95
C HIS A 709 2.58 26.42 5.57
N MET A 710 2.22 26.04 6.79
CA MET A 710 2.74 24.88 7.50
C MET A 710 2.59 23.58 6.67
N THR A 711 1.43 23.34 6.07
CA THR A 711 1.23 22.14 5.23
C THR A 711 2.01 22.19 3.91
N ALA A 712 2.20 23.37 3.31
CA ALA A 712 3.02 23.54 2.11
C ALA A 712 4.52 23.41 2.41
N GLU A 713 4.97 23.90 3.56
CA GLU A 713 6.36 23.85 4.02
C GLU A 713 6.75 22.48 4.52
N ALA A 714 5.92 21.83 5.36
CA ALA A 714 6.12 20.43 5.72
C ALA A 714 6.20 19.51 4.48
N ARG A 715 5.40 19.77 3.43
CA ARG A 715 5.51 19.06 2.14
C ARG A 715 6.79 19.37 1.37
N ARG A 716 7.36 20.58 1.49
CA ARG A 716 8.66 20.93 0.89
C ARG A 716 9.82 20.30 1.68
N ALA A 717 9.82 20.45 3.01
CA ALA A 717 10.76 19.84 3.94
C ALA A 717 10.79 18.32 3.75
N ALA A 718 9.65 17.62 3.83
CA ALA A 718 9.59 16.17 3.64
C ALA A 718 10.05 15.69 2.25
N LYS A 719 10.03 16.54 1.21
CA LYS A 719 10.64 16.23 -0.10
C LYS A 719 12.16 16.41 -0.07
N LEU A 720 12.64 17.48 0.56
CA LEU A 720 14.06 17.75 0.73
C LEU A 720 14.70 16.68 1.63
N GLU A 721 14.11 16.36 2.78
CA GLU A 721 14.53 15.28 3.68
C GLU A 721 14.60 13.93 2.96
N LYS A 722 13.61 13.58 2.14
CA LYS A 722 13.66 12.34 1.34
C LYS A 722 14.80 12.37 0.32
N LYS A 723 15.04 13.49 -0.36
CA LYS A 723 16.15 13.66 -1.30
C LYS A 723 17.51 13.57 -0.58
N LEU A 724 17.64 14.25 0.56
CA LEU A 724 18.82 14.19 1.43
C LEU A 724 19.03 12.78 1.99
N LYS A 725 17.99 12.06 2.41
CA LYS A 725 18.10 10.69 2.91
C LYS A 725 18.54 9.71 1.83
N ILE A 726 18.16 9.92 0.57
CA ILE A 726 18.66 9.11 -0.56
C ILE A 726 20.15 9.41 -0.83
N LEU A 727 20.55 10.68 -0.84
CA LEU A 727 21.93 11.10 -1.15
C LEU A 727 22.91 10.83 0.00
N LEU A 728 22.54 11.23 1.22
CA LEU A 728 23.35 11.16 2.43
C LEU A 728 23.21 9.83 3.18
N GLY A 729 22.13 9.07 2.98
CA GLY A 729 21.90 7.83 3.73
C GLY A 729 23.04 6.82 3.57
N GLY A 730 23.55 6.63 2.35
CA GLY A 730 24.73 5.79 2.11
C GLY A 730 26.00 6.33 2.77
N PHE A 731 26.20 7.66 2.78
CA PHE A 731 27.32 8.28 3.47
C PHE A 731 27.20 8.20 4.99
N GLN A 732 25.99 8.30 5.55
CA GLN A 732 25.71 8.09 6.98
C GLN A 732 25.98 6.65 7.40
N SER A 733 25.50 5.66 6.64
CA SER A 733 25.80 4.24 6.91
C SER A 733 27.31 3.96 6.83
N ARG A 734 28.01 4.55 5.86
CA ARG A 734 29.48 4.45 5.77
C ARG A 734 30.18 5.12 6.95
N ALA A 735 29.74 6.31 7.35
CA ALA A 735 30.29 7.03 8.50
C ALA A 735 30.09 6.26 9.80
N LEU A 736 28.90 5.71 10.05
CA LEU A 736 28.61 4.85 11.20
C LEU A 736 29.45 3.57 11.19
N GLY A 737 29.64 2.94 10.03
CA GLY A 737 30.53 1.78 9.88
C GLY A 737 31.99 2.12 10.20
N LEU A 738 32.51 3.24 9.70
CA LEU A 738 33.87 3.73 10.00
C LEU A 738 34.03 4.09 11.48
N LEU A 739 33.02 4.70 12.10
CA LEU A 739 33.05 5.07 13.51
C LEU A 739 33.04 3.82 14.40
N LYS A 740 32.27 2.78 14.03
CA LYS A 740 32.33 1.47 14.71
C LYS A 740 33.70 0.81 14.57
N GLN A 741 34.25 0.76 13.36
CA GLN A 741 35.60 0.22 13.11
C GLN A 741 36.69 0.97 13.87
N HIS A 742 36.59 2.31 13.94
CA HIS A 742 37.51 3.14 14.72
C HIS A 742 37.45 2.77 16.20
N ASN A 743 36.26 2.60 16.78
CA ASN A 743 36.11 2.22 18.18
C ASN A 743 36.61 0.80 18.47
N GLU A 744 36.30 -0.18 17.60
CA GLU A 744 36.82 -1.56 17.70
C GLU A 744 38.35 -1.60 17.64
N LEU A 745 38.97 -0.79 16.77
CA LEU A 745 40.42 -0.63 16.72
C LEU A 745 40.98 0.04 17.98
N TRP A 746 40.25 1.00 18.56
CA TRP A 746 40.69 1.69 19.77
C TRP A 746 40.72 0.74 20.99
N GLU A 747 39.66 -0.07 21.16
CA GLU A 747 39.61 -1.13 22.17
C GLU A 747 40.75 -2.17 21.98
N GLN A 748 41.05 -2.55 20.74
CA GLN A 748 42.18 -3.45 20.43
C GLN A 748 43.54 -2.83 20.74
N VAL A 749 43.71 -1.51 20.55
CA VAL A 749 44.94 -0.78 20.91
C VAL A 749 45.11 -0.73 22.42
N GLU A 750 44.05 -0.48 23.19
CA GLU A 750 44.09 -0.54 24.66
C GLU A 750 44.44 -1.95 25.16
N GLN A 751 43.78 -2.98 24.64
CA GLN A 751 44.10 -4.38 24.97
C GLN A 751 45.57 -4.70 24.66
N SER A 752 46.04 -4.39 23.45
CA SER A 752 47.44 -4.60 23.04
C SER A 752 48.44 -3.82 23.91
N ALA A 753 48.10 -2.61 24.34
CA ALA A 753 48.93 -1.81 25.24
C ALA A 753 49.01 -2.44 26.65
N THR A 754 47.88 -2.91 27.19
CA THR A 754 47.87 -3.64 28.47
C THR A 754 48.64 -4.96 28.38
N GLU A 755 48.47 -5.74 27.32
CA GLU A 755 49.27 -6.96 27.07
C GLU A 755 50.76 -6.65 26.97
N LEU A 756 51.15 -5.61 26.24
CA LEU A 756 52.55 -5.21 26.16
C LEU A 756 53.11 -4.79 27.53
N GLN A 757 52.31 -4.13 28.37
CA GLN A 757 52.72 -3.79 29.74
C GLN A 757 52.84 -5.04 30.63
N THR A 758 51.90 -6.00 30.55
CA THR A 758 51.97 -7.24 31.33
C THR A 758 53.13 -8.11 30.87
N PHE A 759 53.36 -8.29 29.56
CA PHE A 759 54.51 -9.05 29.04
C PHE A 759 55.86 -8.39 29.38
N ASN A 760 55.96 -7.06 29.38
CA ASN A 760 57.17 -6.39 29.87
C ASN A 760 57.43 -6.66 31.35
N GLN A 761 56.39 -6.78 32.17
CA GLN A 761 56.53 -7.13 33.58
C GLN A 761 56.82 -8.62 33.80
N LEU A 762 56.17 -9.50 33.03
CA LEU A 762 56.42 -10.95 33.02
C LEU A 762 57.86 -11.25 32.61
N LYS A 763 58.36 -10.56 31.58
CA LYS A 763 59.75 -10.67 31.12
C LYS A 763 60.72 -10.31 32.24
N LYS A 764 60.51 -9.17 32.93
CA LYS A 764 61.35 -8.81 34.10
C LYS A 764 61.31 -9.87 35.20
N GLN A 765 60.14 -10.49 35.45
CA GLN A 765 60.03 -11.58 36.41
C GLN A 765 60.85 -12.80 35.96
N GLU A 766 60.70 -13.27 34.72
CA GLU A 766 61.49 -14.39 34.18
C GLU A 766 62.99 -14.09 34.14
N ASP A 767 63.41 -12.89 33.72
CA ASP A 767 64.80 -12.43 33.75
C ASP A 767 65.40 -12.50 35.17
N THR A 768 64.60 -12.31 36.23
CA THR A 768 65.04 -12.51 37.63
C THR A 768 64.92 -13.95 38.14
N ALA A 769 63.99 -14.74 37.60
CA ALA A 769 63.68 -16.10 38.06
C ALA A 769 64.55 -17.18 37.40
N ILE A 770 65.04 -16.95 36.17
CA ILE A 770 65.92 -17.86 35.44
C ILE A 770 67.30 -18.00 36.11
N PRO A 771 68.00 -16.92 36.53
CA PRO A 771 69.28 -17.03 37.23
C PRO A 771 69.14 -17.83 38.54
N ARG A 772 68.15 -17.51 39.37
CA ARG A 772 67.88 -18.20 40.65
C ARG A 772 67.63 -19.70 40.46
N ARG A 773 66.84 -20.10 39.46
CA ARG A 773 66.63 -21.52 39.12
C ARG A 773 67.91 -22.21 38.68
N LYS A 774 68.74 -21.55 37.87
CA LYS A 774 70.04 -22.08 37.44
C LYS A 774 71.03 -22.23 38.60
N GLU A 775 71.03 -21.29 39.54
CA GLU A 775 71.93 -21.27 40.69
C GLU A 775 71.56 -22.36 41.70
N ALA A 776 70.28 -22.48 42.07
CA ALA A 776 69.79 -23.58 42.91
C ALA A 776 70.10 -24.97 42.31
N LEU A 777 69.93 -25.13 40.99
CA LEU A 777 70.28 -26.38 40.30
C LEU A 777 71.79 -26.64 40.27
N ARG A 778 72.64 -25.61 40.24
CA ARG A 778 74.10 -25.78 40.38
C ARG A 778 74.47 -26.25 41.77
N GLU A 779 73.93 -25.60 42.81
CA GLU A 779 74.17 -25.99 44.21
C GLU A 779 73.69 -27.42 44.51
N ASP A 780 72.55 -27.84 43.95
CA ASP A 780 72.07 -29.23 44.05
C ASP A 780 73.01 -30.22 43.34
N VAL A 781 73.50 -29.88 42.14
CA VAL A 781 74.43 -30.73 41.37
C VAL A 781 75.79 -30.81 42.05
N GLU A 782 76.34 -29.71 42.57
CA GLU A 782 77.60 -29.69 43.32
C GLU A 782 77.51 -30.58 44.57
N ARG A 783 76.43 -30.47 45.35
CA ARG A 783 76.17 -31.37 46.50
C ARG A 783 76.04 -32.84 46.09
N GLN A 784 75.50 -33.15 44.91
CA GLN A 784 75.47 -34.53 44.41
C GLN A 784 76.86 -35.02 43.96
N MET A 785 77.64 -34.18 43.28
CA MET A 785 79.01 -34.50 42.86
C MET A 785 79.95 -34.73 44.04
N GLU A 786 79.87 -33.92 45.09
CA GLU A 786 80.66 -34.13 46.32
C GLU A 786 80.33 -35.48 46.96
N ARG A 787 79.04 -35.80 47.11
CA ARG A 787 78.58 -37.08 47.66
C ARG A 787 78.98 -38.28 46.79
N GLU A 788 78.94 -38.13 45.46
CA GLU A 788 79.44 -39.17 44.55
C GLU A 788 80.94 -39.39 44.73
N ARG A 789 81.73 -38.31 44.80
CA ARG A 789 83.18 -38.35 45.00
C ARG A 789 83.58 -39.02 46.31
N GLU A 790 82.90 -38.72 47.42
CA GLU A 790 83.12 -39.40 48.71
C GLU A 790 82.83 -40.91 48.61
N LEU A 791 81.74 -41.30 47.95
CA LEU A 791 81.37 -42.71 47.78
C LEU A 791 82.38 -43.45 46.90
N GLN A 792 82.87 -42.81 45.82
CA GLN A 792 83.93 -43.36 44.97
C GLN A 792 85.25 -43.52 45.73
N GLN A 793 85.62 -42.57 46.60
CA GLN A 793 86.81 -42.69 47.46
C GLN A 793 86.70 -43.87 48.43
N ARG A 794 85.60 -44.01 49.15
CA ARG A 794 85.36 -45.15 50.06
C ARG A 794 85.38 -46.50 49.32
N TYR A 795 84.85 -46.55 48.09
CA TYR A 795 84.93 -47.75 47.26
C TYR A 795 86.37 -48.08 46.86
N GLY A 796 87.20 -47.08 46.57
CA GLY A 796 88.63 -47.23 46.33
C GLY A 796 89.39 -47.73 47.57
N GLU A 797 89.08 -47.21 48.76
CA GLU A 797 89.63 -47.68 50.04
C GLU A 797 89.28 -49.15 50.29
N LEU A 798 88.01 -49.54 50.13
CA LEU A 798 87.56 -50.93 50.26
C LEU A 798 88.22 -51.88 49.24
N LEU A 799 88.51 -51.40 48.02
CA LEU A 799 89.30 -52.17 47.05
C LEU A 799 90.75 -52.37 47.51
N MET A 800 91.40 -51.34 48.04
CA MET A 800 92.75 -51.45 48.61
C MET A 800 92.79 -52.39 49.83
N GLU A 801 91.80 -52.32 50.73
CA GLU A 801 91.68 -53.27 51.84
C GLU A 801 91.48 -54.71 51.34
N ARG A 802 90.61 -54.92 50.34
CA ARG A 802 90.40 -56.24 49.73
C ARG A 802 91.69 -56.78 49.10
N GLU A 803 92.44 -55.94 48.39
CA GLU A 803 93.72 -56.32 47.79
C GLU A 803 94.81 -56.59 48.85
N ALA A 804 94.87 -55.80 49.91
CA ALA A 804 95.76 -56.06 51.05
C ALA A 804 95.44 -57.40 51.73
N LEU A 805 94.15 -57.70 51.95
CA LEU A 805 93.69 -58.98 52.49
C LEU A 805 94.02 -60.15 51.56
N LEU A 806 93.76 -60.03 50.25
CA LEU A 806 94.13 -61.06 49.26
C LEU A 806 95.64 -61.30 49.20
N ASN A 807 96.45 -60.23 49.21
CA ASN A 807 97.91 -60.33 49.24
C ASN A 807 98.44 -60.91 50.56
N SER A 808 97.73 -60.71 51.68
CA SER A 808 98.05 -61.36 52.96
C SER A 808 97.71 -62.85 52.95
N ALA A 809 96.60 -63.24 52.30
CA ALA A 809 96.17 -64.63 52.16
C ALA A 809 97.05 -65.44 51.18
N GLN A 810 97.76 -64.79 50.25
CA GLN A 810 98.75 -65.43 49.38
C GLN A 810 100.15 -65.61 50.02
N LYS A 811 100.36 -65.12 51.25
CA LYS A 811 101.62 -65.28 52.01
C LYS A 811 101.58 -66.43 53.03
N TYR A 812 100.48 -67.18 53.07
CA TYR A 812 100.30 -68.44 53.78
C TYR A 812 100.03 -69.57 52.77
#